data_AF-A0A841E393-F1
#
_entry.id   AF-A0A841E393-F1
#
_cell.length_a   1.000
_cell.length_b   1.000
_cell.length_c   1.000
_cell.angle_alpha   90.00
_cell.angle_beta   90.00
_cell.angle_gamma   90.00
#
_symmetry.space_group_name_H-M   'P 1'
#
loop_
_entity.id
_entity.type
_entity.pdbx_description
1 polymer ?
#
loop_
_entity_poly.entity_id
_entity_poly.type
_entity_poly.pdbx_seq_one_letter_code
_entity_poly.pdbx_strand_id
1 'polypeptide(L)'
;MPASSVALIGSPGPAAAFTAALDQAGLAYVRYDELPVELTAYRAVIVLAGTYPEPGRINGSRLAAYLRSGGAAYVEYTVDDGFLPAGPVRDAHIERIFTREALTGIEPLSILDEQLSRAQEVVAPEGSIELLTYGSVAGTHKAVFGPPAHTFPALLDIPVGEGRLLYATTALSHHVRGRYKPVRRWTRLLRLIVAELTGTEAPTDLEVFTEPRVWVASGAPVKVVARTGKPPASDLELTEVSPGRFESEPMVLPDGEHTFVVGGQNATVTVGSRAERYRRMVDRGIAWFDRAGMFYDAPDGSRGVAEGFSNEIGFDGKLPFRPVPRGDCYTQTAHAFRMYADLAGFPRGHTIAANLMRQVVEEEQLTDRNPLYGAFEPRGSRTDLTRTNNLFADDGGWISLFALISGHLEAGLRGVESLIRTANTELGLQVDPWRTPSTLLVKGWDEFGRSPIEDGLDLTSHWQSSALCAYLYAYGITGEPSYLEIAERGLEHMASHHPRARLETSRTCEAGRFLLPLAGGYFYTRKPLYLETLLKLAAYLKSRQGADGGFAEWDGKCPPSNEAYGVDEASIFQANGDPVTDQLYGTPFAAWALPIVHQITGEPIFAELAEGVLDYLSRIQIDDPADEQLHGTWQRAFDFDAWEYFGSNADIGWGPYCVETGWSVAPTLIAAMQYLQAEPFFPAAQTVGAPTNPSVAPADPAAVVASVRSEFASILAREPAEPSFHRRQDGRISRRQAGVQAILGDLQAAGEPAWARNDPWNSYEIYVRGTDNHLHHTYLDDRVGQGRWHQLGDLELADDPVVAFNPGADAIEVYVLAADRRIHHCSMIDVRGGHTPWEPVGTLHFTGSPAVMYDEKLGTVRLTANDTAGQDRRTRKVNRWHLPWQDYSRWITS
;
A
#
# COMPACT_ATOMS: atom_id res chain seq x y z
N MET A 1 46.03 -2.46 -35.02
CA MET A 1 44.58 -2.69 -35.20
C MET A 1 44.06 -1.63 -36.15
N PRO A 2 43.20 -1.93 -37.14
CA PRO A 2 42.74 -0.90 -38.06
C PRO A 2 41.87 0.11 -37.29
N ALA A 3 42.06 1.40 -37.58
CA ALA A 3 41.50 2.57 -36.91
C ALA A 3 39.95 2.68 -36.96
N SER A 4 39.24 1.69 -36.44
CA SER A 4 37.80 1.50 -36.66
C SER A 4 37.01 1.00 -35.45
N SER A 5 37.67 0.49 -34.40
CA SER A 5 36.99 -0.05 -33.21
C SER A 5 36.73 1.02 -32.14
N VAL A 6 35.72 0.80 -31.29
CA VAL A 6 35.42 1.59 -30.09
C VAL A 6 36.13 0.98 -28.86
N ALA A 7 36.75 1.80 -28.02
CA ALA A 7 37.23 1.36 -26.70
C ALA A 7 36.11 1.53 -25.67
N LEU A 8 35.70 0.45 -25.01
CA LEU A 8 34.66 0.45 -23.96
C LEU A 8 35.30 0.16 -22.61
N ILE A 9 35.33 1.13 -21.70
CA ILE A 9 35.98 1.05 -20.39
C ILE A 9 34.90 0.91 -19.33
N GLY A 10 34.86 -0.24 -18.66
CA GLY A 10 33.88 -0.53 -17.61
C GLY A 10 33.66 -2.03 -17.43
N SER A 11 33.14 -2.40 -16.25
CA SER A 11 32.81 -3.80 -15.95
C SER A 11 31.67 -4.31 -16.85
N PRO A 12 31.53 -5.64 -17.04
CA PRO A 12 30.56 -6.21 -17.97
C PRO A 12 29.10 -5.77 -17.74
N GLY A 13 28.70 -5.53 -16.48
CA GLY A 13 27.34 -5.09 -16.13
C GLY A 13 26.98 -3.72 -16.75
N PRO A 14 27.62 -2.62 -16.32
CA PRO A 14 27.45 -1.30 -16.93
C PRO A 14 27.68 -1.30 -18.46
N ALA A 15 28.61 -2.12 -18.94
CA ALA A 15 28.93 -2.24 -20.36
C ALA A 15 27.81 -2.85 -21.22
N ALA A 16 26.87 -3.59 -20.65
CA ALA A 16 25.86 -4.34 -21.40
C ALA A 16 25.01 -3.44 -22.30
N ALA A 17 24.57 -2.29 -21.79
CA ALA A 17 23.72 -1.35 -22.52
C ALA A 17 24.41 -0.76 -23.76
N PHE A 18 25.67 -0.34 -23.62
CA PHE A 18 26.47 0.18 -24.74
C PHE A 18 26.93 -0.93 -25.69
N THR A 19 27.20 -2.13 -25.19
CA THR A 19 27.51 -3.29 -26.01
C THR A 19 26.37 -3.59 -26.97
N ALA A 20 25.13 -3.65 -26.47
CA ALA A 20 23.95 -3.85 -27.31
C ALA A 20 23.77 -2.74 -28.38
N ALA A 21 24.03 -1.48 -28.01
CA ALA A 21 23.97 -0.37 -28.95
C ALA A 21 25.06 -0.44 -30.04
N LEU A 22 26.28 -0.86 -29.70
CA LEU A 22 27.40 -1.03 -30.63
C LEU A 22 27.19 -2.21 -31.58
N ASP A 23 26.73 -3.35 -31.06
CA ASP A 23 26.43 -4.56 -31.85
C ASP A 23 25.36 -4.26 -32.90
N GLN A 24 24.30 -3.54 -32.51
CA GLN A 24 23.24 -3.15 -33.43
C GLN A 24 23.69 -2.14 -34.50
N ALA A 25 24.67 -1.29 -34.17
CA ALA A 25 25.30 -0.39 -35.14
C ALA A 25 26.32 -1.12 -36.04
N GLY A 26 26.59 -2.41 -35.81
CA GLY A 26 27.60 -3.17 -36.54
C GLY A 26 29.04 -2.71 -36.28
N LEU A 27 29.29 -2.13 -35.10
CA LEU A 27 30.58 -1.55 -34.73
C LEU A 27 31.41 -2.53 -33.89
N ALA A 28 32.65 -2.76 -34.32
CA ALA A 28 33.61 -3.52 -33.52
C ALA A 28 34.03 -2.71 -32.29
N TYR A 29 34.17 -3.38 -31.14
CA TYR A 29 34.64 -2.76 -29.90
C TYR A 29 35.59 -3.68 -29.13
N VAL A 30 36.41 -3.07 -28.27
CA VAL A 30 37.30 -3.77 -27.33
C VAL A 30 36.98 -3.27 -25.92
N ARG A 31 36.61 -4.20 -25.03
CA ARG A 31 36.31 -3.88 -23.62
C ARG A 31 37.58 -3.91 -22.78
N TYR A 32 37.72 -2.92 -21.91
CA TYR A 32 38.76 -2.82 -20.90
C TYR A 32 38.15 -2.59 -19.51
N ASP A 33 38.83 -3.05 -18.46
CA ASP A 33 38.46 -2.71 -17.08
C ASP A 33 38.98 -1.32 -16.68
N GLU A 34 40.12 -0.91 -17.24
CA GLU A 34 40.75 0.40 -17.00
C GLU A 34 41.12 1.09 -18.32
N LEU A 35 41.32 2.41 -18.28
CA LEU A 35 41.66 3.21 -19.46
C LEU A 35 43.02 2.78 -20.07
N PRO A 36 43.05 2.26 -21.31
CA PRO A 36 44.30 1.80 -21.92
C PRO A 36 45.25 2.97 -22.21
N VAL A 37 46.52 2.65 -22.44
CA VAL A 37 47.59 3.65 -22.64
C VAL A 37 47.45 4.37 -23.99
N GLU A 38 47.15 3.63 -25.06
CA GLU A 38 47.07 4.15 -26.43
C GLU A 38 45.61 4.28 -26.88
N LEU A 39 45.08 5.51 -26.85
CA LEU A 39 43.68 5.81 -27.21
C LEU A 39 43.49 6.22 -28.69
N THR A 40 44.52 6.75 -29.33
CA THR A 40 44.47 7.26 -30.71
C THR A 40 44.23 6.18 -31.76
N ALA A 41 44.31 4.90 -31.39
CA ALA A 41 43.98 3.76 -32.24
C ALA A 41 42.47 3.50 -32.38
N TYR A 42 41.64 4.14 -31.55
CA TYR A 42 40.20 3.93 -31.50
C TYR A 42 39.44 5.08 -32.17
N ARG A 43 38.30 4.74 -32.79
CA ARG A 43 37.38 5.71 -33.40
C ARG A 43 36.66 6.55 -32.34
N ALA A 44 36.32 5.90 -31.23
CA ALA A 44 35.66 6.52 -30.08
C ALA A 44 36.07 5.80 -28.78
N VAL A 45 35.96 6.52 -27.66
CA VAL A 45 36.22 5.99 -26.31
C VAL A 45 34.96 6.16 -25.45
N ILE A 46 34.51 5.12 -24.77
CA ILE A 46 33.35 5.14 -23.89
C ILE A 46 33.81 4.71 -22.50
N VAL A 47 33.65 5.58 -21.49
CA VAL A 47 34.02 5.32 -20.09
C VAL A 47 32.75 5.28 -19.25
N LEU A 48 32.51 4.15 -18.59
CA LEU A 48 31.29 3.86 -17.84
C LEU A 48 31.47 3.94 -16.33
N ALA A 49 30.36 4.14 -15.63
CA ALA A 49 30.30 4.30 -14.18
C ALA A 49 30.51 2.94 -13.47
N GLY A 50 31.77 2.51 -13.33
CA GLY A 50 32.11 1.20 -12.75
C GLY A 50 31.82 1.07 -11.24
N THR A 51 31.67 2.18 -10.52
CA THR A 51 31.54 2.23 -9.04
C THR A 51 30.20 2.84 -8.56
N TYR A 52 29.20 2.97 -9.45
CA TYR A 52 27.90 3.52 -9.10
C TYR A 52 27.29 2.82 -7.87
N PRO A 53 26.82 3.54 -6.83
CA PRO A 53 26.41 4.95 -6.79
C PRO A 53 27.51 6.00 -6.51
N GLU A 54 28.78 5.62 -6.44
CA GLU A 54 29.90 6.56 -6.26
C GLU A 54 30.58 6.88 -7.60
N PRO A 55 31.01 8.14 -7.83
CA PRO A 55 31.64 8.50 -9.09
C PRO A 55 32.95 7.74 -9.29
N GLY A 56 33.15 7.20 -10.49
CA GLY A 56 34.39 6.53 -10.86
C GLY A 56 35.56 7.53 -10.89
N ARG A 57 36.80 7.04 -10.88
CA ARG A 57 37.99 7.90 -11.02
C ARG A 57 38.87 7.45 -12.18
N ILE A 58 39.28 8.39 -13.03
CA ILE A 58 40.16 8.10 -14.18
C ILE A 58 41.34 9.07 -14.26
N ASN A 59 42.34 8.70 -15.06
CA ASN A 59 43.41 9.61 -15.45
C ASN A 59 42.95 10.46 -16.65
N GLY A 60 42.35 11.61 -16.37
CA GLY A 60 41.82 12.53 -17.40
C GLY A 60 42.88 13.10 -18.35
N SER A 61 44.17 13.11 -17.98
CA SER A 61 45.23 13.66 -18.84
C SER A 61 45.38 12.91 -20.17
N ARG A 62 45.20 11.58 -20.17
CA ARG A 62 45.24 10.74 -21.37
C ARG A 62 44.04 11.00 -22.27
N LEU A 63 42.86 11.08 -21.66
CA LEU A 63 41.62 11.38 -22.37
C LEU A 63 41.69 12.77 -23.01
N ALA A 64 42.15 13.77 -22.27
CA ALA A 64 42.33 15.13 -22.77
C ALA A 64 43.30 15.19 -23.96
N ALA A 65 44.38 14.41 -23.96
CA ALA A 65 45.30 14.32 -25.09
C ALA A 65 44.65 13.69 -26.34
N TYR A 66 43.90 12.60 -26.16
CA TYR A 66 43.14 11.95 -27.23
C TYR A 66 42.10 12.90 -27.86
N LEU A 67 41.33 13.60 -27.02
CA LEU A 67 40.33 14.56 -27.48
C LEU A 67 40.95 15.73 -28.24
N ARG A 68 42.05 16.31 -27.74
CA ARG A 68 42.77 17.39 -28.45
C ARG A 68 43.32 16.96 -29.82
N SER A 69 43.49 15.66 -30.07
CA SER A 69 43.90 15.11 -31.36
C SER A 69 42.75 14.85 -32.35
N GLY A 70 41.52 15.30 -32.02
CA GLY A 70 40.32 15.09 -32.85
C GLY A 70 39.48 13.89 -32.46
N GLY A 71 39.78 13.24 -31.32
CA GLY A 71 39.03 12.08 -30.84
C GLY A 71 37.64 12.44 -30.29
N ALA A 72 36.73 11.46 -30.29
CA ALA A 72 35.42 11.54 -29.64
C ALA A 72 35.35 10.61 -28.43
N ALA A 73 34.83 11.10 -27.30
CA ALA A 73 34.63 10.27 -26.11
C ALA A 73 33.29 10.51 -25.42
N TYR A 74 32.74 9.46 -24.82
CA TYR A 74 31.69 9.53 -23.81
C TYR A 74 32.24 9.12 -22.45
N VAL A 75 31.92 9.90 -21.43
CA VAL A 75 32.30 9.63 -20.04
C VAL A 75 31.09 9.86 -19.16
N GLU A 76 30.68 8.87 -18.38
CA GLU A 76 29.60 9.02 -17.40
C GLU A 76 30.11 8.95 -15.96
N TYR A 77 29.51 9.77 -15.10
CA TYR A 77 29.61 9.71 -13.64
C TYR A 77 31.02 9.42 -13.10
N THR A 78 31.99 10.21 -13.56
CA THR A 78 33.42 10.00 -13.29
C THR A 78 34.09 11.31 -12.95
N VAL A 79 35.05 11.27 -12.02
CA VAL A 79 35.91 12.40 -11.63
C VAL A 79 37.36 12.18 -12.01
N ASP A 80 38.12 13.28 -12.07
CA ASP A 80 39.57 13.25 -12.30
C ASP A 80 40.29 14.38 -11.50
N ASP A 81 41.54 14.65 -11.86
CA ASP A 81 42.35 15.72 -11.25
C ASP A 81 42.26 17.05 -12.03
N GLY A 82 41.07 17.39 -12.55
CA GLY A 82 40.70 18.74 -12.97
C GLY A 82 40.47 18.96 -14.47
N PHE A 83 40.38 17.91 -15.29
CA PHE A 83 39.97 18.04 -16.70
C PHE A 83 38.46 17.79 -16.88
N LEU A 84 37.86 16.88 -16.13
CA LEU A 84 36.42 16.64 -16.17
C LEU A 84 35.65 17.67 -15.32
N PRO A 85 34.40 18.03 -15.71
CA PRO A 85 33.52 18.80 -14.85
C PRO A 85 33.23 18.05 -13.55
N ALA A 86 33.34 18.73 -12.42
CA ALA A 86 33.08 18.15 -11.10
C ALA A 86 32.15 19.06 -10.29
N GLY A 87 31.33 18.44 -9.45
CA GLY A 87 30.37 19.10 -8.57
C GLY A 87 30.02 18.19 -7.39
N PRO A 88 29.27 18.69 -6.41
CA PRO A 88 28.77 17.85 -5.33
C PRO A 88 27.86 16.74 -5.88
N VAL A 89 27.95 15.56 -5.26
CA VAL A 89 27.03 14.44 -5.53
C VAL A 89 25.78 14.62 -4.69
N ARG A 90 24.62 14.39 -5.31
CA ARG A 90 23.30 14.45 -4.68
C ARG A 90 22.39 13.33 -5.18
N ASP A 91 21.36 13.05 -4.39
CA ASP A 91 20.25 12.21 -4.82
C ASP A 91 19.29 13.04 -5.69
N ALA A 92 18.90 12.51 -6.85
CA ALA A 92 17.80 12.99 -7.65
C ALA A 92 16.55 12.22 -7.22
N HIS A 93 15.70 12.86 -6.41
CA HIS A 93 14.49 12.23 -5.85
C HIS A 93 13.24 12.64 -6.63
N ILE A 94 12.98 13.95 -6.70
CA ILE A 94 11.84 14.51 -7.44
C ILE A 94 12.28 14.96 -8.83
N GLU A 95 13.54 15.35 -8.98
CA GLU A 95 14.09 15.80 -10.25
C GLU A 95 14.13 14.67 -11.27
N ARG A 96 13.71 14.99 -12.49
CA ARG A 96 13.74 14.07 -13.63
C ARG A 96 14.61 14.64 -14.72
N ILE A 97 15.17 13.78 -15.55
CA ILE A 97 15.92 14.21 -16.73
C ILE A 97 14.92 14.56 -17.83
N PHE A 98 15.20 15.62 -18.58
CA PHE A 98 14.47 15.92 -19.81
C PHE A 98 15.38 16.46 -20.92
N THR A 99 14.96 16.26 -22.17
CA THR A 99 15.73 16.63 -23.36
C THR A 99 15.70 18.13 -23.64
N ARG A 100 16.82 18.65 -24.17
CA ARG A 100 16.94 20.01 -24.70
C ARG A 100 16.80 20.01 -26.21
N GLU A 101 16.57 21.19 -26.81
CA GLU A 101 16.46 21.35 -28.27
C GLU A 101 17.71 20.89 -29.04
N ALA A 102 18.88 20.91 -28.38
CA ALA A 102 20.14 20.50 -28.98
C ALA A 102 20.27 18.98 -29.21
N LEU A 103 19.49 18.14 -28.51
CA LEU A 103 19.51 16.70 -28.73
C LEU A 103 18.66 16.35 -29.96
N THR A 104 19.32 15.90 -31.03
CA THR A 104 18.62 15.42 -32.23
C THR A 104 18.12 13.97 -32.05
N GLY A 105 16.97 13.64 -32.63
CA GLY A 105 16.44 12.27 -32.64
C GLY A 105 15.56 11.86 -31.46
N ILE A 106 15.36 12.76 -30.48
CA ILE A 106 14.30 12.71 -29.46
C ILE A 106 13.71 14.11 -29.34
N GLU A 107 12.39 14.24 -29.26
CA GLU A 107 11.73 15.55 -29.20
C GLU A 107 12.17 16.35 -27.96
N PRO A 108 12.30 17.68 -28.05
CA PRO A 108 12.64 18.52 -26.90
C PRO A 108 11.59 18.40 -25.78
N LEU A 109 12.05 18.55 -24.53
CA LEU A 109 11.27 18.41 -23.30
C LEU A 109 10.75 17.00 -23.01
N SER A 110 11.24 15.98 -23.72
CA SER A 110 10.91 14.58 -23.45
C SER A 110 11.52 14.14 -22.12
N ILE A 111 10.72 13.51 -21.26
CA ILE A 111 11.11 13.05 -19.92
C ILE A 111 11.85 11.70 -19.98
N LEU A 112 12.91 11.58 -19.21
CA LEU A 112 13.67 10.36 -18.94
C LEU A 112 13.66 10.21 -17.41
N ASP A 113 12.81 9.31 -16.91
CA ASP A 113 12.59 9.08 -15.50
C ASP A 113 13.51 7.96 -15.01
N GLU A 114 14.39 8.30 -14.07
CA GLU A 114 15.37 7.39 -13.48
C GLU A 114 15.07 7.10 -11.99
N GLN A 115 13.88 7.50 -11.52
CA GLN A 115 13.31 7.23 -10.19
C GLN A 115 14.15 7.79 -9.03
N LEU A 116 15.18 7.06 -8.58
CA LEU A 116 16.19 7.53 -7.63
C LEU A 116 17.59 7.30 -8.18
N SER A 117 18.21 8.37 -8.64
CA SER A 117 19.59 8.33 -9.16
C SER A 117 20.53 9.21 -8.35
N ARG A 118 21.82 8.97 -8.54
CA ARG A 118 22.92 9.75 -8.02
C ARG A 118 23.55 10.57 -9.13
N ALA A 119 23.54 11.90 -8.96
CA ALA A 119 24.02 12.84 -9.96
C ALA A 119 25.05 13.82 -9.39
N GLN A 120 25.98 14.25 -10.24
CA GLN A 120 26.89 15.35 -9.96
C GLN A 120 26.26 16.67 -10.39
N GLU A 121 26.07 17.60 -9.47
CA GLU A 121 25.56 18.94 -9.77
C GLU A 121 26.70 19.82 -10.32
N VAL A 122 27.01 19.65 -11.61
CA VAL A 122 28.13 20.36 -12.26
C VAL A 122 27.68 21.70 -12.85
N VAL A 123 28.59 22.66 -12.89
CA VAL A 123 28.42 23.86 -13.72
C VAL A 123 28.93 23.54 -15.12
N ALA A 124 28.10 23.76 -16.14
CA ALA A 124 28.46 23.54 -17.53
C ALA A 124 29.70 24.37 -17.91
N PRO A 125 30.79 23.76 -18.43
CA PRO A 125 31.96 24.50 -18.90
C PRO A 125 31.59 25.49 -20.01
N GLU A 126 32.38 26.56 -20.14
CA GLU A 126 32.18 27.55 -21.21
C GLU A 126 32.23 26.91 -22.60
N GLY A 127 31.26 27.24 -23.45
CA GLY A 127 31.15 26.70 -24.82
C GLY A 127 30.56 25.28 -24.90
N SER A 128 30.22 24.64 -23.79
CA SER A 128 29.50 23.37 -23.80
C SER A 128 28.02 23.53 -24.17
N ILE A 129 27.46 22.48 -24.76
CA ILE A 129 26.04 22.39 -25.11
C ILE A 129 25.37 21.39 -24.18
N GLU A 130 24.29 21.79 -23.52
CA GLU A 130 23.48 20.91 -22.69
C GLU A 130 22.48 20.13 -23.56
N LEU A 131 22.65 18.80 -23.61
CA LEU A 131 21.78 17.90 -24.37
C LEU A 131 20.62 17.37 -23.51
N LEU A 132 20.90 17.06 -22.25
CA LEU A 132 19.95 16.63 -21.24
C LEU A 132 20.14 17.45 -19.97
N THR A 133 19.05 17.74 -19.27
CA THR A 133 19.06 18.53 -18.04
C THR A 133 18.16 17.90 -16.98
N TYR A 134 18.47 18.13 -15.72
CA TYR A 134 17.62 17.82 -14.58
C TYR A 134 16.70 18.97 -14.23
N GLY A 135 15.53 18.62 -13.72
CA GLY A 135 14.70 19.54 -12.95
C GLY A 135 13.43 18.87 -12.42
N SER A 136 12.81 19.48 -11.41
CA SER A 136 11.46 19.10 -10.98
C SER A 136 10.48 19.59 -12.04
N VAL A 137 10.07 18.68 -12.93
CA VAL A 137 9.17 18.96 -14.05
C VAL A 137 7.88 18.20 -13.86
N ALA A 138 6.73 18.79 -14.19
CA ALA A 138 5.45 18.09 -14.28
C ALA A 138 5.23 17.54 -15.70
N GLY A 139 4.61 16.36 -15.82
CA GLY A 139 4.54 15.66 -17.09
C GLY A 139 4.56 14.14 -16.98
N THR A 140 3.84 13.46 -17.89
CA THR A 140 3.98 12.02 -18.11
C THR A 140 5.16 11.77 -19.06
N HIS A 141 5.00 12.06 -20.35
CA HIS A 141 6.06 11.90 -21.35
C HIS A 141 6.89 13.14 -21.61
N LYS A 142 6.35 14.32 -21.34
CA LYS A 142 6.93 15.62 -21.69
C LYS A 142 6.80 16.58 -20.51
N ALA A 143 7.80 17.42 -20.28
CA ALA A 143 7.72 18.52 -19.33
C ALA A 143 6.73 19.58 -19.84
N VAL A 144 5.46 19.51 -19.39
CA VAL A 144 4.35 20.26 -20.00
C VAL A 144 4.42 21.77 -19.73
N PHE A 145 5.09 22.18 -18.66
CA PHE A 145 5.33 23.59 -18.32
C PHE A 145 6.72 24.09 -18.75
N GLY A 146 7.46 23.30 -19.53
CA GLY A 146 8.82 23.60 -19.90
C GLY A 146 9.82 23.47 -18.74
N PRO A 147 11.05 23.99 -18.90
CA PRO A 147 12.09 23.91 -17.88
C PRO A 147 11.71 24.68 -16.61
N PRO A 148 12.00 24.14 -15.40
CA PRO A 148 11.78 24.84 -14.14
C PRO A 148 12.86 25.91 -13.91
N ALA A 149 12.70 26.72 -12.86
CA ALA A 149 13.64 27.77 -12.51
C ALA A 149 15.04 27.24 -12.10
N HIS A 150 15.07 26.05 -11.49
CA HIS A 150 16.31 25.39 -11.06
C HIS A 150 16.54 24.14 -11.90
N THR A 151 17.63 24.16 -12.67
CA THR A 151 18.07 23.03 -13.49
C THR A 151 19.58 22.84 -13.37
N PHE A 152 20.05 21.63 -13.64
CA PHE A 152 21.49 21.35 -13.78
C PHE A 152 21.73 20.27 -14.84
N PRO A 153 22.92 20.23 -15.47
CA PRO A 153 23.17 19.34 -16.60
C PRO A 153 23.09 17.85 -16.23
N ALA A 154 22.48 17.06 -17.11
CA ALA A 154 22.51 15.59 -17.08
C ALA A 154 23.48 15.01 -18.13
N LEU A 155 23.55 15.64 -19.31
CA LEU A 155 24.47 15.29 -20.40
C LEU A 155 24.94 16.55 -21.12
N LEU A 156 26.25 16.73 -21.17
CA LEU A 156 26.92 17.85 -21.85
C LEU A 156 27.67 17.36 -23.08
N ASP A 157 27.66 18.15 -24.15
CA ASP A 157 28.60 18.07 -25.27
C ASP A 157 29.64 19.18 -25.14
N ILE A 158 30.89 18.80 -24.91
CA ILE A 158 31.98 19.69 -24.55
C ILE A 158 33.02 19.66 -25.68
N PRO A 159 33.25 20.76 -26.41
CA PRO A 159 34.33 20.84 -27.38
C PRO A 159 35.69 20.86 -26.68
N VAL A 160 36.64 20.03 -27.14
CA VAL A 160 38.00 19.94 -26.57
C VAL A 160 39.03 19.91 -27.69
N GLY A 161 39.57 21.08 -28.03
CA GLY A 161 40.46 21.21 -29.19
C GLY A 161 39.69 20.93 -30.49
N GLU A 162 40.18 19.98 -31.29
CA GLU A 162 39.48 19.49 -32.49
C GLU A 162 38.52 18.31 -32.22
N GLY A 163 38.52 17.78 -30.98
CA GLY A 163 37.67 16.66 -30.59
C GLY A 163 36.50 17.06 -29.70
N ARG A 164 35.79 16.05 -29.18
CA ARG A 164 34.55 16.25 -28.41
C ARG A 164 34.40 15.28 -27.24
N LEU A 165 33.84 15.78 -26.15
CA LEU A 165 33.52 15.00 -24.95
C LEU A 165 32.02 15.07 -24.67
N LEU A 166 31.33 13.94 -24.74
CA LEU A 166 30.01 13.77 -24.16
C LEU A 166 30.16 13.37 -22.69
N TYR A 167 29.82 14.27 -21.78
CA TYR A 167 29.96 14.05 -20.33
C TYR A 167 28.59 13.92 -19.66
N ALA A 168 28.28 12.74 -19.13
CA ALA A 168 27.07 12.51 -18.36
C ALA A 168 27.34 12.65 -16.84
N THR A 169 26.49 13.41 -16.17
CA THR A 169 26.63 13.71 -14.73
C THR A 169 26.01 12.65 -13.83
N THR A 170 25.40 11.62 -14.42
CA THR A 170 24.87 10.39 -13.81
C THR A 170 25.21 9.19 -14.73
N ALA A 171 24.94 7.97 -14.28
CA ALA A 171 25.18 6.76 -15.03
C ALA A 171 24.01 6.43 -15.99
N LEU A 172 23.98 7.03 -17.19
CA LEU A 172 22.89 6.79 -18.15
C LEU A 172 22.87 5.32 -18.65
N SER A 173 24.03 4.65 -18.65
CA SER A 173 24.13 3.22 -18.96
C SER A 173 23.37 2.33 -17.97
N HIS A 174 23.12 2.84 -16.76
CA HIS A 174 22.52 2.12 -15.65
C HIS A 174 21.03 1.85 -15.81
N HIS A 175 20.37 2.40 -16.84
CA HIS A 175 18.92 2.29 -17.04
C HIS A 175 18.35 0.87 -17.01
N VAL A 176 19.12 -0.15 -17.43
CA VAL A 176 18.70 -1.55 -17.35
C VAL A 176 18.65 -2.03 -15.90
N ARG A 177 19.72 -1.78 -15.13
CA ARG A 177 19.83 -2.22 -13.74
C ARG A 177 18.95 -1.38 -12.81
N GLY A 178 18.92 -0.07 -13.01
CA GLY A 178 18.09 0.87 -12.26
C GLY A 178 16.63 0.96 -12.71
N ARG A 179 16.22 0.19 -13.74
CA ARG A 179 14.84 0.14 -14.25
C ARG A 179 14.27 1.48 -14.71
N TYR A 180 15.11 2.34 -15.31
CA TYR A 180 14.68 3.66 -15.76
C TYR A 180 13.65 3.57 -16.90
N LYS A 181 12.78 4.56 -16.96
CA LYS A 181 11.61 4.62 -17.84
C LYS A 181 11.54 5.94 -18.63
N PRO A 182 10.92 5.96 -19.82
CA PRO A 182 10.48 4.81 -20.63
C PRO A 182 11.67 4.04 -21.22
N VAL A 183 11.65 2.70 -21.22
CA VAL A 183 12.79 1.86 -21.63
C VAL A 183 13.19 2.11 -23.09
N ARG A 184 12.20 2.30 -23.98
CA ARG A 184 12.46 2.55 -25.41
C ARG A 184 13.22 3.86 -25.61
N ARG A 185 12.90 4.89 -24.81
CA ARG A 185 13.54 6.21 -24.89
C ARG A 185 14.98 6.18 -24.37
N TRP A 186 15.24 5.48 -23.26
CA TRP A 186 16.60 5.23 -22.77
C TRP A 186 17.45 4.45 -23.77
N THR A 187 16.90 3.38 -24.34
CA THR A 187 17.57 2.59 -25.39
C THR A 187 17.88 3.46 -26.62
N ARG A 188 16.93 4.31 -27.02
CA ARG A 188 17.10 5.25 -28.14
C ARG A 188 18.23 6.25 -27.86
N LEU A 189 18.27 6.84 -26.66
CA LEU A 189 19.30 7.78 -26.25
C LEU A 189 20.70 7.19 -26.37
N LEU A 190 20.94 5.98 -25.85
CA LEU A 190 22.26 5.35 -25.93
C LEU A 190 22.69 5.06 -27.37
N ARG A 191 21.76 4.65 -28.23
CA ARG A 191 22.04 4.45 -29.66
C ARG A 191 22.38 5.76 -30.38
N LEU A 192 21.71 6.86 -30.02
CA LEU A 192 22.03 8.19 -30.55
C LEU A 192 23.41 8.64 -30.09
N ILE A 193 23.78 8.41 -28.83
CA ILE A 193 25.14 8.67 -28.31
C ILE A 193 26.19 7.88 -29.12
N VAL A 194 25.95 6.58 -29.38
CA VAL A 194 26.87 5.77 -30.21
C VAL A 194 26.99 6.33 -31.64
N ALA A 195 25.87 6.69 -32.25
CA ALA A 195 25.86 7.29 -33.58
C ALA A 195 26.63 8.62 -33.62
N GLU A 196 26.45 9.47 -32.60
CA GLU A 196 27.09 10.77 -32.47
C GLU A 196 28.61 10.67 -32.23
N LEU A 197 29.05 9.70 -31.43
CA LEU A 197 30.46 9.46 -31.14
C LEU A 197 31.22 8.89 -32.34
N THR A 198 30.54 8.06 -33.13
CA THR A 198 31.19 7.34 -34.23
C THR A 198 30.98 8.04 -35.57
N GLY A 199 29.88 8.76 -35.76
CA GLY A 199 29.45 9.29 -37.05
C GLY A 199 28.77 8.25 -37.94
N THR A 200 28.18 7.21 -37.35
CA THR A 200 27.24 6.32 -38.06
C THR A 200 25.87 6.98 -38.19
N GLU A 201 25.03 6.51 -39.11
CA GLU A 201 23.67 7.01 -39.23
C GLU A 201 22.87 6.77 -37.94
N ALA A 202 21.97 7.71 -37.63
CA ALA A 202 21.04 7.55 -36.52
C ALA A 202 20.14 6.33 -36.78
N PRO A 203 19.88 5.47 -35.78
CA PRO A 203 19.09 4.27 -35.99
C PRO A 203 17.67 4.60 -36.47
N THR A 204 17.06 3.71 -37.26
CA THR A 204 15.62 3.80 -37.51
C THR A 204 14.88 3.46 -36.22
N ASP A 205 13.88 4.27 -35.86
CA ASP A 205 12.95 3.92 -34.80
C ASP A 205 11.86 3.02 -35.39
N LEU A 206 11.86 1.76 -34.98
CA LEU A 206 10.90 0.74 -35.38
C LEU A 206 10.37 0.06 -34.12
N GLU A 207 9.06 0.04 -33.99
CA GLU A 207 8.30 -0.79 -33.05
C GLU A 207 7.46 -1.78 -33.84
N VAL A 208 7.41 -3.04 -33.40
CA VAL A 208 6.50 -4.05 -33.95
C VAL A 208 5.79 -4.77 -32.82
N PHE A 209 4.46 -4.88 -32.90
CA PHE A 209 3.65 -5.58 -31.92
C PHE A 209 2.35 -6.10 -32.54
N THR A 210 1.62 -6.95 -31.81
CA THR A 210 0.27 -7.36 -32.19
C THR A 210 -0.78 -6.53 -31.47
N GLU A 211 -1.95 -6.36 -32.05
CA GLU A 211 -3.12 -5.77 -31.41
C GLU A 211 -4.26 -6.80 -31.41
N PRO A 212 -4.67 -7.32 -30.23
CA PRO A 212 -4.14 -7.02 -28.90
C PRO A 212 -2.71 -7.57 -28.67
N ARG A 213 -1.98 -6.97 -27.73
CA ARG A 213 -0.61 -7.39 -27.37
C ARG A 213 -0.60 -8.61 -26.44
N VAL A 214 0.45 -9.42 -26.50
CA VAL A 214 0.74 -10.57 -25.60
C VAL A 214 -0.23 -11.75 -25.74
N TRP A 215 -1.54 -11.52 -25.65
CA TRP A 215 -2.54 -12.58 -25.65
C TRP A 215 -3.89 -12.11 -26.24
N VAL A 216 -4.64 -13.04 -26.85
CA VAL A 216 -5.98 -12.82 -27.38
C VAL A 216 -6.89 -14.02 -27.11
N ALA A 217 -8.19 -13.77 -26.92
CA ALA A 217 -9.16 -14.84 -26.76
C ALA A 217 -9.36 -15.64 -28.05
N SER A 218 -9.61 -16.95 -27.93
CA SER A 218 -9.93 -17.82 -29.07
C SER A 218 -11.05 -17.24 -29.94
N GLY A 219 -10.80 -17.10 -31.24
CA GLY A 219 -11.75 -16.54 -32.21
C GLY A 219 -11.79 -15.01 -32.30
N ALA A 220 -11.08 -14.28 -31.43
CA ALA A 220 -10.94 -12.84 -31.56
C ALA A 220 -9.83 -12.47 -32.57
N PRO A 221 -9.98 -11.35 -33.31
CA PRO A 221 -9.04 -10.96 -34.35
C PRO A 221 -7.74 -10.39 -33.78
N VAL A 222 -6.65 -10.56 -34.54
CA VAL A 222 -5.32 -10.02 -34.28
C VAL A 222 -4.87 -9.20 -35.49
N LYS A 223 -4.26 -8.03 -35.24
CA LYS A 223 -3.51 -7.27 -36.25
C LYS A 223 -2.03 -7.25 -35.89
N VAL A 224 -1.16 -7.16 -36.89
CA VAL A 224 0.26 -6.80 -36.71
C VAL A 224 0.41 -5.31 -36.97
N VAL A 225 1.04 -4.62 -36.03
CA VAL A 225 1.28 -3.18 -36.05
C VAL A 225 2.77 -2.92 -36.11
N ALA A 226 3.18 -2.02 -37.00
CA ALA A 226 4.52 -1.48 -37.02
C ALA A 226 4.49 0.05 -36.94
N ARG A 227 5.24 0.64 -36.00
CA ARG A 227 5.41 2.09 -35.88
C ARG A 227 6.82 2.49 -36.30
N THR A 228 6.92 3.27 -37.37
CA THR A 228 8.19 3.73 -37.93
C THR A 228 7.98 4.82 -38.98
N GLY A 229 8.98 5.66 -39.24
CA GLY A 229 8.87 6.75 -40.21
C GLY A 229 8.89 6.33 -41.69
N LYS A 230 9.13 5.06 -42.00
CA LYS A 230 9.19 4.53 -43.38
C LYS A 230 8.54 3.14 -43.44
N PRO A 231 7.95 2.73 -44.58
CA PRO A 231 7.37 1.40 -44.71
C PRO A 231 8.38 0.30 -44.33
N PRO A 232 8.09 -0.54 -43.32
CA PRO A 232 9.00 -1.60 -42.92
C PRO A 232 8.91 -2.79 -43.88
N ALA A 233 10.00 -3.55 -44.02
CA ALA A 233 9.98 -4.82 -44.75
C ALA A 233 9.14 -5.85 -43.99
N SER A 234 8.19 -6.52 -44.64
CA SER A 234 7.27 -7.46 -44.00
C SER A 234 6.79 -8.50 -45.02
N ASP A 235 6.60 -9.74 -44.57
CA ASP A 235 5.92 -10.78 -45.36
C ASP A 235 4.39 -10.60 -45.34
N LEU A 236 3.87 -9.86 -44.36
CA LEU A 236 2.49 -9.39 -44.32
C LEU A 236 2.35 -8.10 -45.10
N GLU A 237 1.24 -7.96 -45.82
CA GLU A 237 0.82 -6.67 -46.38
C GLU A 237 0.45 -5.73 -45.23
N LEU A 238 1.16 -4.60 -45.13
CA LEU A 238 0.93 -3.57 -44.11
C LEU A 238 0.50 -2.26 -44.78
N THR A 239 -0.63 -1.72 -44.35
CA THR A 239 -1.17 -0.45 -44.84
C THR A 239 -0.90 0.67 -43.82
N GLU A 240 -0.42 1.82 -44.29
CA GLU A 240 -0.28 3.00 -43.44
C GLU A 240 -1.66 3.59 -43.12
N VAL A 241 -2.11 3.45 -41.87
CA VAL A 241 -3.43 3.93 -41.42
C VAL A 241 -3.38 5.37 -40.89
N SER A 242 -2.20 5.80 -40.46
CA SER A 242 -1.88 7.15 -40.01
C SER A 242 -0.37 7.34 -40.11
N PRO A 243 0.14 8.59 -40.16
CA PRO A 243 1.56 8.85 -40.39
C PRO A 243 2.46 8.02 -39.46
N GLY A 244 3.24 7.12 -40.06
CA GLY A 244 4.17 6.25 -39.35
C GLY A 244 3.58 5.07 -38.58
N ARG A 245 2.29 4.74 -38.78
CA ARG A 245 1.62 3.55 -38.21
C ARG A 245 1.10 2.67 -39.34
N PHE A 246 1.67 1.48 -39.44
CA PHE A 246 1.35 0.48 -40.46
C PHE A 246 0.62 -0.71 -39.80
N GLU A 247 -0.47 -1.19 -40.41
CA GLU A 247 -1.30 -2.28 -39.90
C GLU A 247 -1.50 -3.38 -40.94
N SER A 248 -1.53 -4.64 -40.49
CA SER A 248 -2.09 -5.74 -41.30
C SER A 248 -3.62 -5.73 -41.27
N GLU A 249 -4.24 -6.42 -42.23
CA GLU A 249 -5.64 -6.82 -42.09
C GLU A 249 -5.85 -7.67 -40.81
N PRO A 250 -7.03 -7.60 -40.17
CA PRO A 250 -7.34 -8.45 -39.02
C PRO A 250 -7.36 -9.94 -39.38
N MET A 251 -6.71 -10.77 -38.57
CA MET A 251 -6.59 -12.21 -38.76
C MET A 251 -7.16 -12.96 -37.56
N VAL A 252 -7.95 -14.01 -37.81
CA VAL A 252 -8.34 -14.97 -36.76
C VAL A 252 -7.35 -16.12 -36.78
N LEU A 253 -6.62 -16.28 -35.68
CA LEU A 253 -5.56 -17.28 -35.54
C LEU A 253 -6.09 -18.49 -34.74
N PRO A 254 -5.59 -19.71 -35.02
CA PRO A 254 -5.89 -20.86 -34.17
C PRO A 254 -5.22 -20.71 -32.79
N ASP A 255 -5.69 -21.45 -31.78
CA ASP A 255 -5.07 -21.47 -30.45
C ASP A 255 -3.59 -21.85 -30.52
N GLY A 256 -2.75 -21.17 -29.74
CA GLY A 256 -1.29 -21.36 -29.74
C GLY A 256 -0.50 -20.05 -29.81
N GLU A 257 0.82 -20.18 -29.86
CA GLU A 257 1.75 -19.05 -30.00
C GLU A 257 2.02 -18.77 -31.48
N HIS A 258 1.95 -17.48 -31.85
CA HIS A 258 2.17 -17.01 -33.22
C HIS A 258 3.18 -15.87 -33.22
N THR A 259 4.18 -15.95 -34.10
CA THR A 259 5.23 -14.92 -34.25
C THR A 259 5.26 -14.37 -35.66
N PHE A 260 5.31 -13.05 -35.76
CA PHE A 260 5.43 -12.29 -37.01
C PHE A 260 6.76 -11.55 -37.03
N VAL A 261 7.37 -11.44 -38.22
CA VAL A 261 8.64 -10.72 -38.40
C VAL A 261 8.41 -9.51 -39.30
N VAL A 262 8.68 -8.32 -38.78
CA VAL A 262 8.57 -7.05 -39.53
C VAL A 262 9.83 -6.22 -39.28
N GLY A 263 10.52 -5.82 -40.35
CA GLY A 263 11.77 -5.05 -40.28
C GLY A 263 12.87 -5.74 -39.48
N GLY A 264 12.85 -7.07 -39.41
CA GLY A 264 13.77 -7.87 -38.59
C GLY A 264 13.44 -7.92 -37.08
N GLN A 265 12.31 -7.35 -36.64
CA GLN A 265 11.79 -7.47 -35.28
C GLN A 265 10.64 -8.47 -35.21
N ASN A 266 10.57 -9.21 -34.10
CA ASN A 266 9.52 -10.18 -33.84
C ASN A 266 8.37 -9.53 -33.05
N ALA A 267 7.13 -9.86 -33.42
CA ALA A 267 5.94 -9.63 -32.61
C ALA A 267 5.24 -10.96 -32.35
N THR A 268 4.99 -11.29 -31.07
CA THR A 268 4.40 -12.56 -30.66
C THR A 268 3.08 -12.34 -29.93
N VAL A 269 2.10 -13.20 -30.22
CA VAL A 269 0.81 -13.27 -29.52
C VAL A 269 0.45 -14.72 -29.21
N THR A 270 -0.13 -14.96 -28.03
CA THR A 270 -0.73 -16.24 -27.68
C THR A 270 -2.26 -16.19 -27.83
N VAL A 271 -2.85 -17.17 -28.50
CA VAL A 271 -4.30 -17.32 -28.63
C VAL A 271 -4.77 -18.44 -27.70
N GLY A 272 -5.82 -18.21 -26.92
CA GLY A 272 -6.40 -19.27 -26.08
C GLY A 272 -7.66 -18.84 -25.32
N SER A 273 -8.13 -19.70 -24.40
CA SER A 273 -9.37 -19.44 -23.66
C SER A 273 -9.20 -18.40 -22.54
N ARG A 274 -10.24 -17.56 -22.31
CA ARG A 274 -10.28 -16.62 -21.17
C ARG A 274 -10.20 -17.35 -19.84
N ALA A 275 -10.92 -18.47 -19.72
CA ALA A 275 -10.94 -19.25 -18.48
C ALA A 275 -9.53 -19.68 -18.06
N GLU A 276 -8.74 -20.24 -18.98
CA GLU A 276 -7.36 -20.65 -18.69
C GLU A 276 -6.44 -19.44 -18.46
N ARG A 277 -6.60 -18.35 -19.25
CA ARG A 277 -5.81 -17.13 -19.09
C ARG A 277 -6.01 -16.51 -17.71
N TYR A 278 -7.26 -16.34 -17.29
CA TYR A 278 -7.61 -15.75 -15.99
C TYR A 278 -7.22 -16.68 -14.85
N ARG A 279 -7.39 -18.00 -15.01
CA ARG A 279 -6.89 -18.99 -14.05
C ARG A 279 -5.38 -18.86 -13.83
N ARG A 280 -4.59 -18.79 -14.91
CA ARG A 280 -3.14 -18.56 -14.85
C ARG A 280 -2.80 -17.23 -14.17
N MET A 281 -3.53 -16.16 -14.50
CA MET A 281 -3.34 -14.85 -13.88
C MET A 281 -3.51 -14.93 -12.35
N VAL A 282 -4.56 -15.62 -11.90
CA VAL A 282 -4.85 -15.82 -10.48
C VAL A 282 -3.77 -16.66 -9.80
N ASP A 283 -3.38 -17.79 -10.42
CA ASP A 283 -2.33 -18.67 -9.88
C ASP A 283 -1.01 -17.93 -9.64
N ARG A 284 -0.61 -17.08 -10.59
CA ARG A 284 0.63 -16.32 -10.50
C ARG A 284 0.57 -15.23 -9.45
N GLY A 285 -0.56 -14.53 -9.32
CA GLY A 285 -0.73 -13.50 -8.30
C GLY A 285 -0.84 -14.06 -6.89
N ILE A 286 -1.44 -15.25 -6.70
CA ILE A 286 -1.41 -15.93 -5.39
C ILE A 286 0.01 -16.39 -5.04
N ALA A 287 0.74 -16.95 -6.00
CA ALA A 287 2.13 -17.36 -5.79
C ALA A 287 3.08 -16.18 -5.52
N TRP A 288 2.74 -14.96 -5.96
CA TRP A 288 3.52 -13.76 -5.71
C TRP A 288 3.64 -13.43 -4.22
N PHE A 289 2.58 -13.61 -3.42
CA PHE A 289 2.62 -13.31 -1.98
C PHE A 289 3.74 -14.07 -1.25
N ASP A 290 3.92 -15.36 -1.54
CA ASP A 290 5.00 -16.16 -0.96
C ASP A 290 6.37 -15.75 -1.53
N ARG A 291 6.46 -15.59 -2.86
CA ARG A 291 7.72 -15.32 -3.55
C ARG A 291 8.33 -13.97 -3.16
N ALA A 292 7.49 -12.94 -3.08
CA ALA A 292 7.89 -11.59 -2.76
C ALA A 292 8.02 -11.32 -1.26
N GLY A 293 7.74 -12.32 -0.41
CA GLY A 293 7.83 -12.19 1.05
C GLY A 293 6.76 -11.26 1.64
N MET A 294 5.54 -11.30 1.11
CA MET A 294 4.44 -10.44 1.58
C MET A 294 3.87 -10.90 2.91
N PHE A 295 3.91 -12.20 3.22
CA PHE A 295 3.63 -12.64 4.58
C PHE A 295 4.79 -12.22 5.48
N TYR A 296 4.48 -11.67 6.65
CA TYR A 296 5.50 -11.51 7.70
C TYR A 296 6.04 -12.88 8.14
N ASP A 297 6.83 -12.95 9.21
CA ASP A 297 7.58 -14.14 9.66
C ASP A 297 6.78 -15.45 9.86
N ALA A 298 5.47 -15.49 9.56
CA ALA A 298 4.64 -16.68 9.47
C ALA A 298 3.87 -16.75 8.11
N PRO A 299 4.18 -17.74 7.23
CA PRO A 299 3.55 -17.89 5.92
C PRO A 299 2.09 -18.37 5.97
N ASP A 300 1.57 -18.69 7.15
CA ASP A 300 0.15 -19.01 7.35
C ASP A 300 -0.70 -17.75 7.58
N GLY A 301 -0.11 -16.55 7.46
CA GLY A 301 -0.80 -15.27 7.64
C GLY A 301 -1.08 -14.91 9.10
N SER A 302 -0.69 -15.72 10.09
CA SER A 302 -0.95 -15.48 11.52
C SER A 302 -0.27 -14.24 12.10
N ARG A 303 0.72 -13.71 11.38
CA ARG A 303 1.45 -12.47 11.70
C ARG A 303 1.01 -11.27 10.87
N GLY A 304 0.17 -11.46 9.84
CA GLY A 304 -0.26 -10.43 8.90
C GLY A 304 0.43 -10.52 7.53
N VAL A 305 0.14 -9.54 6.68
CA VAL A 305 0.81 -9.31 5.39
C VAL A 305 1.34 -7.88 5.30
N ALA A 306 2.40 -7.66 4.54
CA ALA A 306 2.90 -6.32 4.23
C ALA A 306 1.92 -5.55 3.33
N GLU A 307 1.95 -4.22 3.42
CA GLU A 307 1.21 -3.36 2.49
C GLU A 307 1.72 -3.58 1.06
N GLY A 308 3.03 -3.69 0.86
CA GLY A 308 3.62 -4.06 -0.44
C GLY A 308 4.99 -3.45 -0.69
N PHE A 309 5.16 -2.77 -1.83
CA PHE A 309 6.40 -2.09 -2.22
C PHE A 309 6.14 -0.61 -2.54
N SER A 310 7.01 0.26 -2.06
CA SER A 310 6.98 1.71 -2.33
C SER A 310 7.52 2.05 -3.73
N ASN A 311 7.31 3.29 -4.17
CA ASN A 311 7.54 3.74 -5.54
C ASN A 311 9.02 3.96 -5.91
N GLU A 312 9.87 4.31 -4.94
CA GLU A 312 11.21 4.82 -5.18
C GLU A 312 12.21 3.71 -5.51
N ILE A 313 12.29 3.31 -6.79
CA ILE A 313 13.22 2.26 -7.22
C ILE A 313 14.66 2.69 -6.94
N GLY A 314 15.37 1.91 -6.14
CA GLY A 314 16.75 2.18 -5.79
C GLY A 314 17.71 2.00 -6.98
N PHE A 315 18.93 2.50 -6.82
CA PHE A 315 20.02 2.30 -7.80
C PHE A 315 20.39 0.82 -8.00
N ASP A 316 19.94 -0.12 -7.18
CA ASP A 316 20.12 -1.55 -7.42
C ASP A 316 18.98 -2.18 -8.23
N GLY A 317 17.97 -1.38 -8.60
CA GLY A 317 16.76 -1.81 -9.30
C GLY A 317 15.71 -2.42 -8.36
N LYS A 318 15.89 -2.34 -7.04
CA LYS A 318 14.95 -2.91 -6.07
C LYS A 318 13.96 -1.86 -5.59
N LEU A 319 12.72 -2.28 -5.39
CA LEU A 319 11.69 -1.45 -4.77
C LEU A 319 11.83 -1.52 -3.24
N PRO A 320 11.64 -0.42 -2.51
CA PRO A 320 11.64 -0.45 -1.05
C PRO A 320 10.47 -1.27 -0.53
N PHE A 321 10.74 -2.22 0.37
CA PHE A 321 9.70 -2.99 1.05
C PHE A 321 8.93 -2.11 2.03
N ARG A 322 7.60 -2.23 2.03
CA ARG A 322 6.71 -1.44 2.87
C ARG A 322 6.02 -2.34 3.92
N PRO A 323 6.60 -2.49 5.13
CA PRO A 323 6.16 -3.44 6.15
C PRO A 323 4.99 -2.91 7.00
N VAL A 324 4.13 -2.06 6.44
CA VAL A 324 3.05 -1.43 7.20
C VAL A 324 1.86 -2.40 7.28
N PRO A 325 1.35 -2.74 8.48
CA PRO A 325 0.10 -3.50 8.59
C PRO A 325 -1.09 -2.65 8.16
N ARG A 326 -2.02 -3.24 7.41
CA ARG A 326 -3.24 -2.59 6.89
C ARG A 326 -4.42 -3.54 6.94
N GLY A 327 -5.37 -3.30 7.84
CA GLY A 327 -6.57 -4.12 8.02
C GLY A 327 -7.42 -4.31 6.77
N ASP A 328 -7.60 -3.25 6.00
CA ASP A 328 -8.27 -3.26 4.71
C ASP A 328 -7.54 -4.17 3.70
N CYS A 329 -6.20 -4.10 3.64
CA CYS A 329 -5.38 -5.01 2.84
C CYS A 329 -5.47 -6.47 3.35
N TYR A 330 -5.50 -6.68 4.66
CA TYR A 330 -5.63 -8.00 5.26
C TYR A 330 -6.96 -8.64 4.89
N THR A 331 -8.05 -7.89 5.00
CA THR A 331 -9.39 -8.42 4.72
C THR A 331 -9.61 -8.71 3.23
N GLN A 332 -9.12 -7.85 2.33
CA GLN A 332 -9.15 -8.11 0.88
C GLN A 332 -8.28 -9.33 0.51
N THR A 333 -7.07 -9.42 1.06
CA THR A 333 -6.18 -10.57 0.87
C THR A 333 -6.80 -11.85 1.41
N ALA A 334 -7.38 -11.81 2.62
CA ALA A 334 -8.08 -12.94 3.21
C ALA A 334 -9.22 -13.45 2.30
N HIS A 335 -9.99 -12.53 1.72
CA HIS A 335 -11.05 -12.91 0.79
C HIS A 335 -10.49 -13.54 -0.48
N ALA A 336 -9.45 -12.96 -1.08
CA ALA A 336 -8.79 -13.54 -2.26
C ALA A 336 -8.26 -14.96 -1.99
N PHE A 337 -7.58 -15.19 -0.86
CA PHE A 337 -7.09 -16.52 -0.49
C PHE A 337 -8.22 -17.53 -0.21
N ARG A 338 -9.36 -17.07 0.34
CA ARG A 338 -10.54 -17.93 0.51
C ARG A 338 -11.12 -18.35 -0.84
N MET A 339 -11.38 -17.40 -1.73
CA MET A 339 -11.89 -17.70 -3.08
C MET A 339 -10.95 -18.62 -3.84
N TYR A 340 -9.63 -18.40 -3.72
CA TYR A 340 -8.63 -19.24 -4.35
C TYR A 340 -8.63 -20.66 -3.77
N ALA A 341 -8.78 -20.81 -2.44
CA ALA A 341 -8.89 -22.12 -1.80
C ALA A 341 -10.05 -22.93 -2.39
N ASP A 342 -11.21 -22.29 -2.55
CA ASP A 342 -12.41 -22.90 -3.12
C ASP A 342 -12.24 -23.23 -4.61
N LEU A 343 -11.69 -22.29 -5.39
CA LEU A 343 -11.54 -22.44 -6.85
C LEU A 343 -10.45 -23.44 -7.23
N ALA A 344 -9.36 -23.51 -6.47
CA ALA A 344 -8.14 -24.26 -6.81
C ALA A 344 -7.94 -25.54 -5.99
N GLY A 345 -8.75 -25.78 -4.96
CA GLY A 345 -8.50 -26.83 -3.99
C GLY A 345 -7.20 -26.59 -3.21
N PHE A 346 -7.02 -25.39 -2.65
CA PHE A 346 -5.82 -24.98 -1.90
C PHE A 346 -6.14 -24.75 -0.40
N PRO A 347 -6.12 -25.81 0.45
CA PRO A 347 -6.58 -25.72 1.85
C PRO A 347 -5.85 -24.68 2.70
N ARG A 348 -4.56 -24.43 2.41
CA ARG A 348 -3.76 -23.39 3.09
C ARG A 348 -4.39 -22.00 2.94
N GLY A 349 -5.09 -21.72 1.84
CA GLY A 349 -5.79 -20.46 1.64
C GLY A 349 -6.87 -20.19 2.68
N HIS A 350 -7.59 -21.22 3.15
CA HIS A 350 -8.55 -21.07 4.25
C HIS A 350 -7.86 -20.72 5.57
N THR A 351 -6.71 -21.34 5.86
CA THR A 351 -5.91 -21.02 7.06
C THR A 351 -5.44 -19.57 7.02
N ILE A 352 -4.88 -19.13 5.89
CA ILE A 352 -4.44 -17.74 5.68
C ILE A 352 -5.61 -16.77 5.88
N ALA A 353 -6.74 -17.03 5.22
CA ALA A 353 -7.93 -16.18 5.31
C ALA A 353 -8.43 -16.05 6.76
N ALA A 354 -8.54 -17.17 7.48
CA ALA A 354 -8.99 -17.17 8.87
C ALA A 354 -8.01 -16.44 9.80
N ASN A 355 -6.71 -16.62 9.61
CA ASN A 355 -5.67 -15.99 10.42
C ASN A 355 -5.60 -14.47 10.22
N LEU A 356 -5.69 -14.00 8.98
CA LEU A 356 -5.71 -12.57 8.65
C LEU A 356 -6.98 -11.91 9.20
N MET A 357 -8.15 -12.52 8.95
CA MET A 357 -9.41 -11.97 9.44
C MET A 357 -9.47 -11.94 10.98
N ARG A 358 -8.96 -12.97 11.66
CA ARG A 358 -8.85 -13.00 13.12
C ARG A 358 -8.08 -11.80 13.67
N GLN A 359 -6.94 -11.46 13.08
CA GLN A 359 -6.15 -10.30 13.52
C GLN A 359 -6.96 -9.01 13.41
N VAL A 360 -7.61 -8.78 12.26
CA VAL A 360 -8.42 -7.58 12.07
C VAL A 360 -9.55 -7.47 13.11
N VAL A 361 -10.33 -8.55 13.30
CA VAL A 361 -11.50 -8.49 14.20
C VAL A 361 -11.14 -8.54 15.69
N GLU A 362 -10.05 -9.19 16.09
CA GLU A 362 -9.64 -9.27 17.51
C GLU A 362 -8.74 -8.09 17.94
N GLU A 363 -7.95 -7.54 17.01
CA GLU A 363 -6.85 -6.64 17.34
C GLU A 363 -7.08 -5.23 16.81
N GLU A 364 -7.67 -5.05 15.63
CA GLU A 364 -7.82 -3.72 15.01
C GLU A 364 -9.16 -3.05 15.32
N GLN A 365 -10.18 -3.80 15.73
CA GLN A 365 -11.48 -3.21 16.11
C GLN A 365 -11.40 -2.48 17.46
N LEU A 366 -11.73 -1.19 17.44
CA LEU A 366 -11.83 -0.34 18.62
C LEU A 366 -13.12 -0.66 19.37
N THR A 367 -12.98 -1.15 20.61
CA THR A 367 -14.12 -1.57 21.44
C THR A 367 -14.13 -0.86 22.80
N ASP A 368 -13.36 0.22 22.92
CA ASP A 368 -13.41 1.11 24.08
C ASP A 368 -14.76 1.84 24.12
N ARG A 369 -15.35 1.95 25.31
CA ARG A 369 -16.72 2.49 25.52
C ARG A 369 -16.78 4.03 25.37
N ASN A 370 -16.36 4.53 24.22
CA ASN A 370 -16.28 5.95 23.85
C ASN A 370 -16.71 6.13 22.36
N PRO A 371 -16.68 7.36 21.80
CA PRO A 371 -17.07 7.60 20.41
C PRO A 371 -16.27 6.86 19.32
N LEU A 372 -15.17 6.17 19.64
CA LEU A 372 -14.42 5.33 18.71
C LEU A 372 -14.99 3.91 18.57
N TYR A 373 -15.97 3.54 19.42
CA TYR A 373 -16.52 2.19 19.47
C TYR A 373 -17.00 1.71 18.09
N GLY A 374 -16.57 0.50 17.73
CA GLY A 374 -16.88 -0.18 16.48
C GLY A 374 -16.00 0.21 15.28
N ALA A 375 -15.28 1.33 15.35
CA ALA A 375 -14.35 1.72 14.28
C ALA A 375 -13.15 0.77 14.23
N PHE A 376 -12.43 0.77 13.11
CA PHE A 376 -11.20 0.00 12.95
C PHE A 376 -9.99 0.94 12.93
N GLU A 377 -8.94 0.56 13.64
CA GLU A 377 -7.59 1.15 13.52
C GLU A 377 -6.76 0.17 12.69
N PRO A 378 -6.70 0.35 11.36
CA PRO A 378 -6.15 -0.69 10.47
C PRO A 378 -4.62 -0.70 10.45
N ARG A 379 -3.92 0.15 11.20
CA ARG A 379 -2.47 0.39 11.09
C ARG A 379 -1.69 -0.12 12.30
N GLY A 380 -2.28 -1.01 13.09
CA GLY A 380 -1.62 -1.65 14.24
C GLY A 380 -1.25 -0.69 15.38
N SER A 381 -1.85 0.50 15.43
CA SER A 381 -1.57 1.54 16.42
C SER A 381 -2.64 1.66 17.51
N ARG A 382 -3.56 0.69 17.62
CA ARG A 382 -4.65 0.70 18.60
C ARG A 382 -4.24 1.02 20.04
N THR A 383 -3.07 0.55 20.49
CA THR A 383 -2.62 0.77 21.88
C THR A 383 -2.04 2.17 22.12
N ASP A 384 -1.88 2.97 21.07
CA ASP A 384 -1.52 4.39 21.13
C ASP A 384 -2.09 5.13 19.93
N LEU A 385 -3.34 5.52 20.10
CA LEU A 385 -4.08 6.28 19.10
C LEU A 385 -3.49 7.66 18.82
N THR A 386 -2.50 8.14 19.59
CA THR A 386 -1.77 9.38 19.26
C THR A 386 -0.83 9.19 18.06
N ARG A 387 -0.44 7.93 17.75
CA ARG A 387 0.30 7.59 16.53
C ARG A 387 -0.60 7.27 15.34
N THR A 388 -1.90 7.08 15.58
CA THR A 388 -2.87 6.94 14.50
C THR A 388 -3.15 8.30 13.89
N ASN A 389 -2.59 8.54 12.70
CA ASN A 389 -2.84 9.78 11.97
C ASN A 389 -4.31 9.88 11.56
N ASN A 390 -4.92 8.81 11.03
CA ASN A 390 -6.28 8.83 10.51
C ASN A 390 -7.00 7.48 10.70
N LEU A 391 -8.30 7.55 11.04
CA LEU A 391 -9.28 6.49 10.91
C LEU A 391 -10.08 6.78 9.64
N PHE A 392 -9.73 6.09 8.55
CA PHE A 392 -10.37 6.36 7.28
C PHE A 392 -11.70 5.60 7.13
N ALA A 393 -12.71 6.31 6.64
CA ALA A 393 -14.03 5.72 6.45
C ALA A 393 -14.07 4.69 5.31
N ASP A 394 -13.19 4.82 4.33
CA ASP A 394 -13.06 3.88 3.22
C ASP A 394 -12.43 2.55 3.66
N ASP A 395 -11.32 2.59 4.42
CA ASP A 395 -10.69 1.46 5.11
C ASP A 395 -11.72 0.74 5.98
N GLY A 396 -12.41 1.49 6.85
CA GLY A 396 -13.44 0.96 7.74
C GLY A 396 -14.61 0.33 6.98
N GLY A 397 -15.00 0.90 5.84
CA GLY A 397 -16.03 0.35 4.95
C GLY A 397 -15.63 -0.99 4.34
N TRP A 398 -14.41 -1.11 3.82
CA TRP A 398 -13.90 -2.37 3.26
C TRP A 398 -13.76 -3.44 4.34
N ILE A 399 -13.17 -3.10 5.48
CA ILE A 399 -13.02 -4.04 6.60
C ILE A 399 -14.39 -4.54 7.07
N SER A 400 -15.35 -3.64 7.24
CA SER A 400 -16.72 -4.01 7.65
C SER A 400 -17.37 -4.95 6.64
N LEU A 401 -17.29 -4.63 5.34
CA LEU A 401 -17.83 -5.47 4.26
C LEU A 401 -17.21 -6.87 4.28
N PHE A 402 -15.89 -6.99 4.34
CA PHE A 402 -15.21 -8.28 4.29
C PHE A 402 -15.34 -9.09 5.58
N ALA A 403 -15.48 -8.43 6.75
CA ALA A 403 -15.84 -9.10 8.00
C ALA A 403 -17.22 -9.76 7.88
N LEU A 404 -18.21 -9.07 7.31
CA LEU A 404 -19.54 -9.62 7.04
C LEU A 404 -19.50 -10.78 6.03
N ILE A 405 -18.79 -10.62 4.91
CA ILE A 405 -18.58 -11.67 3.89
C ILE A 405 -17.91 -12.93 4.47
N SER A 406 -17.04 -12.74 5.48
CA SER A 406 -16.30 -13.82 6.14
C SER A 406 -17.06 -14.47 7.30
N GLY A 407 -18.26 -13.97 7.64
CA GLY A 407 -19.10 -14.53 8.70
C GLY A 407 -18.82 -13.96 10.09
N HIS A 408 -17.95 -12.95 10.23
CA HIS A 408 -17.71 -12.23 11.50
C HIS A 408 -18.80 -11.17 11.73
N LEU A 409 -20.05 -11.63 11.84
CA LEU A 409 -21.25 -10.80 11.81
C LEU A 409 -21.24 -9.68 12.85
N GLU A 410 -20.92 -9.98 14.11
CA GLU A 410 -20.86 -8.96 15.18
C GLU A 410 -19.83 -7.87 14.88
N ALA A 411 -18.60 -8.25 14.50
CA ALA A 411 -17.53 -7.29 14.21
C ALA A 411 -17.86 -6.42 12.99
N GLY A 412 -18.37 -7.04 11.92
CA GLY A 412 -18.79 -6.31 10.72
C GLY A 412 -19.97 -5.36 11.00
N LEU A 413 -20.96 -5.78 11.78
CA LEU A 413 -22.09 -4.91 12.17
C LEU A 413 -21.67 -3.78 13.12
N ARG A 414 -20.73 -4.01 14.04
CA ARG A 414 -20.13 -2.93 14.85
C ARG A 414 -19.46 -1.89 13.95
N GLY A 415 -18.73 -2.33 12.92
CA GLY A 415 -18.13 -1.45 11.92
C GLY A 415 -19.16 -0.64 11.15
N VAL A 416 -20.21 -1.29 10.63
CA VAL A 416 -21.34 -0.63 9.95
C VAL A 416 -22.02 0.40 10.84
N GLU A 417 -22.37 0.03 12.07
CA GLU A 417 -23.04 0.93 13.02
C GLU A 417 -22.14 2.10 13.46
N SER A 418 -20.82 1.90 13.49
CA SER A 418 -19.84 2.97 13.71
C SER A 418 -19.81 3.95 12.53
N LEU A 419 -19.72 3.44 11.29
CA LEU A 419 -19.76 4.24 10.07
C LEU A 419 -21.06 5.05 9.95
N ILE A 420 -22.21 4.47 10.31
CA ILE A 420 -23.50 5.18 10.32
C ILE A 420 -23.49 6.36 11.29
N ARG A 421 -22.86 6.20 12.46
CA ARG A 421 -22.75 7.26 13.49
C ARG A 421 -21.78 8.36 13.13
N THR A 422 -20.92 8.14 12.15
CA THR A 422 -20.02 9.15 11.57
C THR A 422 -20.48 9.64 10.19
N ALA A 423 -21.69 9.25 9.78
CA ALA A 423 -22.33 9.76 8.59
C ALA A 423 -23.25 10.94 8.92
N ASN A 424 -23.45 11.83 7.95
CA ASN A 424 -24.45 12.88 8.02
C ASN A 424 -25.86 12.26 8.07
N THR A 425 -26.70 12.76 8.97
CA THR A 425 -28.04 12.20 9.20
C THR A 425 -29.04 12.49 8.08
N GLU A 426 -28.81 13.50 7.24
CA GLU A 426 -29.68 13.83 6.11
C GLU A 426 -29.32 12.97 4.89
N LEU A 427 -28.05 12.96 4.52
CA LEU A 427 -27.56 12.32 3.29
C LEU A 427 -27.15 10.85 3.49
N GLY A 428 -26.83 10.41 4.70
CA GLY A 428 -26.29 9.07 4.93
C GLY A 428 -24.85 8.87 4.42
N LEU A 429 -24.12 9.96 4.19
CA LEU A 429 -22.76 9.98 3.66
C LEU A 429 -21.74 10.36 4.74
N GLN A 430 -20.53 9.83 4.64
CA GLN A 430 -19.45 10.06 5.60
C GLN A 430 -19.06 11.53 5.66
N VAL A 431 -18.93 12.05 6.89
CA VAL A 431 -18.40 13.38 7.19
C VAL A 431 -16.93 13.23 7.58
N ASP A 432 -16.08 14.14 7.10
CA ASP A 432 -14.63 14.15 7.37
C ASP A 432 -14.03 12.73 7.30
N PRO A 433 -14.03 12.06 6.14
CA PRO A 433 -13.71 10.64 6.02
C PRO A 433 -12.24 10.31 6.31
N TRP A 434 -11.34 11.31 6.41
CA TRP A 434 -9.95 11.19 6.90
C TRP A 434 -9.78 11.85 8.29
N ARG A 435 -10.21 11.19 9.36
CA ARG A 435 -10.32 11.83 10.68
C ARG A 435 -9.41 11.19 11.72
N THR A 436 -8.80 12.01 12.58
CA THR A 436 -8.04 11.50 13.72
C THR A 436 -8.97 10.89 14.78
N PRO A 437 -8.48 9.95 15.61
CA PRO A 437 -9.24 9.48 16.78
C PRO A 437 -9.67 10.64 17.71
N SER A 438 -8.82 11.65 17.88
CA SER A 438 -9.12 12.85 18.67
C SER A 438 -10.33 13.61 18.14
N THR A 439 -10.49 13.72 16.81
CA THR A 439 -11.65 14.35 16.19
C THR A 439 -12.93 13.63 16.59
N LEU A 440 -12.93 12.28 16.58
CA LEU A 440 -14.09 11.50 16.99
C LEU A 440 -14.42 11.67 18.47
N LEU A 441 -13.40 11.62 19.34
CA LEU A 441 -13.57 11.77 20.78
C LEU A 441 -14.11 13.15 21.17
N VAL A 442 -13.70 14.21 20.46
CA VAL A 442 -14.12 15.59 20.75
C VAL A 442 -15.53 15.87 20.23
N LYS A 443 -15.82 15.56 18.97
CA LYS A 443 -17.13 15.83 18.36
C LYS A 443 -18.22 14.91 18.94
N GLY A 444 -17.91 13.62 19.11
CA GLY A 444 -18.90 12.60 19.46
C GLY A 444 -19.95 12.36 18.35
N TRP A 445 -20.72 11.28 18.46
CA TRP A 445 -21.64 10.84 17.40
C TRP A 445 -22.75 11.86 17.06
N ASP A 446 -23.28 12.57 18.07
CA ASP A 446 -24.38 13.54 17.86
C ASP A 446 -23.96 14.73 16.98
N GLU A 447 -22.72 15.21 17.13
CA GLU A 447 -22.22 16.34 16.33
C GLU A 447 -21.89 15.92 14.90
N PHE A 448 -21.33 14.73 14.68
CA PHE A 448 -21.08 14.22 13.31
C PHE A 448 -22.37 14.12 12.51
N GLY A 449 -23.43 13.58 13.11
CA GLY A 449 -24.71 13.42 12.44
C GLY A 449 -25.30 14.74 11.92
N ARG A 450 -24.89 15.89 12.48
CA ARG A 450 -25.37 17.24 12.08
C ARG A 450 -24.31 18.06 11.37
N SER A 451 -23.09 17.55 11.26
CA SER A 451 -21.99 18.25 10.64
C SER A 451 -22.22 18.33 9.13
N PRO A 452 -21.94 19.50 8.51
CA PRO A 452 -21.98 19.60 7.06
C PRO A 452 -20.87 18.73 6.46
N ILE A 453 -21.15 18.18 5.29
CA ILE A 453 -20.11 17.56 4.47
C ILE A 453 -19.41 18.67 3.70
N GLU A 454 -18.07 18.64 3.64
CA GLU A 454 -17.32 19.61 2.82
C GLU A 454 -17.79 19.62 1.37
N ASP A 455 -17.72 20.77 0.71
CA ASP A 455 -18.23 20.94 -0.64
C ASP A 455 -17.62 19.93 -1.62
N GLY A 456 -18.49 19.18 -2.30
CA GLY A 456 -18.16 18.14 -3.27
C GLY A 456 -17.73 16.79 -2.68
N LEU A 457 -17.41 16.71 -1.38
CA LEU A 457 -16.99 15.47 -0.72
C LEU A 457 -18.15 14.48 -0.50
N ASP A 458 -19.37 14.98 -0.53
CA ASP A 458 -20.60 14.22 -0.64
C ASP A 458 -20.72 13.49 -2.00
N LEU A 459 -19.92 13.87 -3.00
CA LEU A 459 -19.99 13.33 -4.37
C LEU A 459 -18.77 12.50 -4.78
N THR A 460 -17.81 12.26 -3.89
CA THR A 460 -16.66 11.37 -4.17
C THR A 460 -17.04 9.93 -3.89
N SER A 461 -16.94 9.09 -4.91
CA SER A 461 -17.14 7.65 -4.76
C SER A 461 -15.98 6.99 -4.00
N HIS A 462 -14.77 7.57 -4.03
CA HIS A 462 -13.61 7.05 -3.31
C HIS A 462 -13.92 6.88 -1.82
N TRP A 463 -14.40 7.95 -1.19
CA TRP A 463 -14.63 8.01 0.26
C TRP A 463 -15.98 7.43 0.70
N GLN A 464 -16.96 7.34 -0.21
CA GLN A 464 -18.34 6.97 0.15
C GLN A 464 -18.69 5.51 -0.19
N SER A 465 -18.08 4.94 -1.24
CA SER A 465 -18.58 3.68 -1.84
C SER A 465 -18.42 2.46 -0.93
N SER A 466 -17.31 2.31 -0.21
CA SER A 466 -17.09 1.11 0.61
C SER A 466 -18.01 1.06 1.82
N ALA A 467 -18.30 2.20 2.45
CA ALA A 467 -19.29 2.31 3.53
C ALA A 467 -20.69 1.96 3.01
N LEU A 468 -21.10 2.51 1.87
CA LEU A 468 -22.38 2.18 1.23
C LEU A 468 -22.48 0.68 0.87
N CYS A 469 -21.41 0.08 0.36
CA CYS A 469 -21.36 -1.37 0.11
C CYS A 469 -21.54 -2.18 1.40
N ALA A 470 -20.90 -1.78 2.50
CA ALA A 470 -21.05 -2.43 3.80
C ALA A 470 -22.49 -2.34 4.33
N TYR A 471 -23.16 -1.19 4.16
CA TYR A 471 -24.57 -1.02 4.54
C TYR A 471 -25.50 -1.94 3.74
N LEU A 472 -25.32 -1.98 2.41
CA LEU A 472 -26.10 -2.83 1.51
C LEU A 472 -25.88 -4.32 1.80
N TYR A 473 -24.65 -4.72 2.11
CA TYR A 473 -24.36 -6.10 2.49
C TYR A 473 -24.95 -6.45 3.85
N ALA A 474 -24.88 -5.54 4.83
CA ALA A 474 -25.52 -5.69 6.14
C ALA A 474 -27.05 -5.84 5.99
N TYR A 475 -27.69 -5.05 5.12
CA TYR A 475 -29.11 -5.22 4.80
C TYR A 475 -29.40 -6.64 4.26
N GLY A 476 -28.64 -7.12 3.28
CA GLY A 476 -28.90 -8.42 2.67
C GLY A 476 -28.82 -9.59 3.65
N ILE A 477 -27.83 -9.58 4.56
CA ILE A 477 -27.67 -10.67 5.55
C ILE A 477 -28.61 -10.56 6.75
N THR A 478 -29.07 -9.36 7.12
CA THR A 478 -29.87 -9.14 8.34
C THR A 478 -31.36 -8.94 8.07
N GLY A 479 -31.72 -8.44 6.89
CA GLY A 479 -33.06 -7.96 6.57
C GLY A 479 -33.45 -6.64 7.28
N GLU A 480 -32.54 -5.99 8.02
CA GLU A 480 -32.81 -4.77 8.79
C GLU A 480 -32.99 -3.55 7.86
N PRO A 481 -34.20 -2.98 7.71
CA PRO A 481 -34.50 -1.98 6.67
C PRO A 481 -33.69 -0.69 6.80
N SER A 482 -33.34 -0.28 8.02
CA SER A 482 -32.61 0.97 8.26
C SER A 482 -31.22 1.01 7.60
N TYR A 483 -30.58 -0.15 7.38
CA TYR A 483 -29.32 -0.22 6.61
C TYR A 483 -29.51 0.08 5.13
N LEU A 484 -30.62 -0.38 4.54
CA LEU A 484 -30.96 -0.04 3.16
C LEU A 484 -31.34 1.45 3.06
N GLU A 485 -32.18 1.94 3.96
CA GLU A 485 -32.66 3.33 3.96
C GLU A 485 -31.50 4.34 4.03
N ILE A 486 -30.48 4.10 4.87
CA ILE A 486 -29.30 4.98 4.92
C ILE A 486 -28.47 4.92 3.65
N ALA A 487 -28.29 3.73 3.07
CA ALA A 487 -27.55 3.57 1.82
C ALA A 487 -28.27 4.26 0.65
N GLU A 488 -29.60 4.14 0.58
CA GLU A 488 -30.41 4.76 -0.47
C GLU A 488 -30.30 6.29 -0.47
N ARG A 489 -30.30 6.94 0.70
CA ARG A 489 -30.13 8.40 0.80
C ARG A 489 -28.82 8.87 0.15
N GLY A 490 -27.71 8.20 0.47
CA GLY A 490 -26.41 8.55 -0.08
C GLY A 490 -26.31 8.26 -1.56
N LEU A 491 -26.79 7.09 -1.98
CA LEU A 491 -26.80 6.68 -3.38
C LEU A 491 -27.66 7.56 -4.26
N GLU A 492 -28.87 7.94 -3.83
CA GLU A 492 -29.74 8.83 -4.59
C GLU A 492 -29.14 10.22 -4.73
N HIS A 493 -28.53 10.74 -3.67
CA HIS A 493 -27.81 12.01 -3.70
C HIS A 493 -26.67 11.97 -4.72
N MET A 494 -25.77 11.00 -4.62
CA MET A 494 -24.63 10.86 -5.53
C MET A 494 -25.08 10.61 -6.98
N ALA A 495 -26.07 9.72 -7.21
CA ALA A 495 -26.55 9.37 -8.54
C ALA A 495 -27.30 10.54 -9.23
N SER A 496 -28.07 11.32 -8.48
CA SER A 496 -28.80 12.47 -9.04
C SER A 496 -27.90 13.64 -9.44
N HIS A 497 -26.70 13.74 -8.85
CA HIS A 497 -25.71 14.76 -9.18
C HIS A 497 -24.65 14.30 -10.20
N HIS A 498 -24.63 13.01 -10.56
CA HIS A 498 -23.71 12.48 -11.57
C HIS A 498 -23.82 13.25 -12.91
N PRO A 499 -22.71 13.69 -13.53
CA PRO A 499 -21.32 13.27 -13.29
C PRO A 499 -20.50 14.21 -12.39
N ARG A 500 -21.11 15.08 -11.58
CA ARG A 500 -20.34 15.86 -10.60
C ARG A 500 -19.74 14.93 -9.55
N ALA A 501 -18.45 15.10 -9.27
CA ALA A 501 -17.71 14.41 -8.22
C ALA A 501 -16.52 15.27 -7.79
N ARG A 502 -16.21 15.29 -6.49
CA ARG A 502 -14.84 15.62 -6.03
C ARG A 502 -13.96 14.41 -6.34
N LEU A 503 -12.76 14.68 -6.84
CA LEU A 503 -11.86 13.64 -7.32
C LEU A 503 -10.75 13.44 -6.30
N GLU A 504 -10.55 12.20 -5.88
CA GLU A 504 -9.36 11.84 -5.11
C GLU A 504 -8.14 11.74 -6.04
N THR A 505 -8.28 10.94 -7.08
CA THR A 505 -7.26 10.77 -8.12
C THR A 505 -7.79 11.30 -9.45
N SER A 506 -8.68 10.56 -10.11
CA SER A 506 -9.23 10.90 -11.42
C SER A 506 -10.73 10.56 -11.53
N ARG A 507 -11.40 11.10 -12.54
CA ARG A 507 -12.78 10.72 -12.84
C ARG A 507 -12.92 9.24 -13.25
N THR A 508 -11.90 8.66 -13.89
CA THR A 508 -11.91 7.23 -14.27
C THR A 508 -11.89 6.34 -13.03
N CYS A 509 -11.07 6.67 -12.03
CA CYS A 509 -11.05 5.98 -10.76
C CYS A 509 -12.40 6.08 -10.03
N GLU A 510 -12.98 7.29 -9.96
CA GLU A 510 -14.30 7.50 -9.34
C GLU A 510 -15.40 6.71 -10.07
N ALA A 511 -15.36 6.65 -11.40
CA ALA A 511 -16.33 5.89 -12.18
C ALA A 511 -16.30 4.40 -11.87
N GLY A 512 -15.10 3.81 -11.74
CA GLY A 512 -14.94 2.39 -11.38
C GLY A 512 -15.46 2.07 -9.99
N ARG A 513 -15.19 2.94 -9.00
CA ARG A 513 -15.59 2.74 -7.60
C ARG A 513 -17.09 2.87 -7.37
N PHE A 514 -17.77 3.73 -8.14
CA PHE A 514 -19.20 3.93 -7.97
C PHE A 514 -20.07 2.76 -8.48
N LEU A 515 -19.51 1.87 -9.30
CA LEU A 515 -20.24 0.73 -9.89
C LEU A 515 -20.81 -0.22 -8.82
N LEU A 516 -19.98 -0.67 -7.88
CA LEU A 516 -20.37 -1.70 -6.90
C LEU A 516 -21.52 -1.27 -5.96
N PRO A 517 -21.50 -0.07 -5.33
CA PRO A 517 -22.60 0.34 -4.46
C PRO A 517 -23.89 0.61 -5.25
N LEU A 518 -23.81 1.12 -6.50
CA LEU A 518 -24.99 1.25 -7.37
C LEU A 518 -25.57 -0.11 -7.76
N ALA A 519 -24.72 -1.11 -8.02
CA ALA A 519 -25.15 -2.47 -8.31
C ALA A 519 -25.94 -3.07 -7.15
N GLY A 520 -25.43 -2.90 -5.91
CA GLY A 520 -26.14 -3.35 -4.70
C GLY A 520 -27.44 -2.60 -4.48
N GLY A 521 -27.46 -1.28 -4.64
CA GLY A 521 -28.69 -0.47 -4.58
C GLY A 521 -29.73 -0.93 -5.60
N TYR A 522 -29.34 -1.17 -6.85
CA TYR A 522 -30.25 -1.68 -7.89
C TYR A 522 -30.71 -3.11 -7.61
N PHE A 523 -29.84 -3.98 -7.10
CA PHE A 523 -30.17 -5.36 -6.75
C PHE A 523 -31.34 -5.44 -5.76
N TYR A 524 -31.33 -4.63 -4.70
CA TYR A 524 -32.37 -4.66 -3.66
C TYR A 524 -33.62 -3.85 -4.02
N THR A 525 -33.50 -2.75 -4.78
CA THR A 525 -34.60 -1.78 -4.94
C THR A 525 -35.20 -1.76 -6.34
N ARG A 526 -34.43 -2.19 -7.36
CA ARG A 526 -34.76 -2.08 -8.79
C ARG A 526 -35.10 -0.64 -9.25
N LYS A 527 -34.62 0.39 -8.53
CA LYS A 527 -34.86 1.80 -8.90
C LYS A 527 -34.22 2.15 -10.26
N PRO A 528 -34.97 2.76 -11.20
CA PRO A 528 -34.44 3.15 -12.51
C PRO A 528 -33.22 4.08 -12.45
N LEU A 529 -33.19 5.01 -11.48
CA LEU A 529 -32.09 5.95 -11.28
C LEU A 529 -30.71 5.26 -11.19
N TYR A 530 -30.65 4.11 -10.51
CA TYR A 530 -29.40 3.37 -10.33
C TYR A 530 -28.96 2.71 -11.64
N LEU A 531 -29.88 2.05 -12.36
CA LEU A 531 -29.58 1.45 -13.66
C LEU A 531 -29.17 2.50 -14.69
N GLU A 532 -29.87 3.64 -14.76
CA GLU A 532 -29.52 4.74 -15.66
C GLU A 532 -28.13 5.30 -15.37
N THR A 533 -27.78 5.45 -14.09
CA THR A 533 -26.45 5.91 -13.69
C THR A 533 -25.36 4.87 -14.01
N LEU A 534 -25.61 3.58 -13.76
CA LEU A 534 -24.71 2.49 -14.16
C LEU A 534 -24.44 2.49 -15.67
N LEU A 535 -25.47 2.69 -16.50
CA LEU A 535 -25.31 2.76 -17.96
C LEU A 535 -24.52 4.00 -18.40
N LYS A 536 -24.70 5.15 -17.73
CA LYS A 536 -23.89 6.35 -17.98
C LYS A 536 -22.41 6.12 -17.63
N LEU A 537 -22.13 5.45 -16.51
CA LEU A 537 -20.78 5.06 -16.10
C LEU A 537 -20.16 4.08 -17.11
N ALA A 538 -20.93 3.08 -17.57
CA ALA A 538 -20.49 2.14 -18.59
C ALA A 538 -20.13 2.85 -19.91
N ALA A 539 -20.98 3.77 -20.38
CA ALA A 539 -20.71 4.56 -21.57
C ALA A 539 -19.45 5.43 -21.41
N TYR A 540 -19.25 6.02 -20.23
CA TYR A 540 -18.04 6.78 -19.91
C TYR A 540 -16.78 5.89 -19.93
N LEU A 541 -16.77 4.78 -19.19
CA LEU A 541 -15.66 3.83 -19.17
C LEU A 541 -15.36 3.27 -20.57
N LYS A 542 -16.40 2.93 -21.34
CA LYS A 542 -16.25 2.49 -22.73
C LYS A 542 -15.57 3.56 -23.59
N SER A 543 -15.89 4.84 -23.39
CA SER A 543 -15.25 5.95 -24.10
C SER A 543 -13.79 6.17 -23.70
N ARG A 544 -13.36 5.64 -22.54
CA ARG A 544 -11.97 5.67 -22.06
C ARG A 544 -11.20 4.38 -22.37
N GLN A 545 -11.88 3.35 -22.88
CA GLN A 545 -11.29 2.05 -23.12
C GLN A 545 -10.38 2.09 -24.37
N GLY A 546 -9.10 1.78 -24.20
CA GLY A 546 -8.16 1.61 -25.31
C GLY A 546 -8.41 0.32 -26.09
N ALA A 547 -7.74 0.15 -27.24
CA ALA A 547 -7.82 -1.08 -28.05
C ALA A 547 -7.42 -2.34 -27.26
N ASP A 548 -6.54 -2.17 -26.26
CA ASP A 548 -6.12 -3.23 -25.36
C ASP A 548 -7.09 -3.46 -24.18
N GLY A 549 -8.20 -2.74 -24.06
CA GLY A 549 -9.23 -3.00 -23.04
C GLY A 549 -9.04 -2.30 -21.69
N GLY A 550 -7.89 -1.67 -21.44
CA GLY A 550 -7.64 -0.82 -20.27
C GLY A 550 -8.35 0.53 -20.35
N PHE A 551 -8.68 1.12 -19.19
CA PHE A 551 -9.35 2.42 -19.10
C PHE A 551 -8.33 3.53 -18.88
N ALA A 552 -8.22 4.47 -19.84
CA ALA A 552 -7.37 5.64 -19.67
C ALA A 552 -7.87 6.52 -18.52
N GLU A 553 -6.94 6.98 -17.68
CA GLU A 553 -7.23 7.97 -16.66
C GLU A 553 -7.60 9.32 -17.30
N TRP A 554 -8.56 10.02 -16.69
CA TRP A 554 -9.13 11.24 -17.25
C TRP A 554 -9.66 12.16 -16.15
N ASP A 555 -9.57 13.48 -16.38
CA ASP A 555 -9.87 14.54 -15.42
C ASP A 555 -9.23 14.23 -14.05
N GLY A 556 -7.94 14.55 -13.91
CA GLY A 556 -7.14 14.17 -12.74
C GLY A 556 -6.81 15.33 -11.82
N LYS A 557 -6.53 15.02 -10.55
CA LYS A 557 -5.78 15.89 -9.62
C LYS A 557 -4.31 15.95 -10.07
N CYS A 558 -4.03 16.66 -11.17
CA CYS A 558 -2.70 16.80 -11.75
C CYS A 558 -2.00 18.06 -11.25
N PRO A 559 -0.66 18.06 -11.07
CA PRO A 559 0.08 19.27 -10.69
C PRO A 559 -0.16 20.42 -11.69
N PRO A 560 -0.54 21.63 -11.23
CA PRO A 560 -0.79 22.77 -12.09
C PRO A 560 0.48 23.53 -12.51
N SER A 561 1.65 23.18 -11.94
CA SER A 561 2.95 23.76 -12.29
C SER A 561 4.08 22.79 -11.93
N ASN A 562 5.33 23.14 -12.29
CA ASN A 562 6.52 22.39 -11.90
C ASN A 562 6.78 22.45 -10.38
N GLU A 563 6.46 23.57 -9.73
CA GLU A 563 6.62 23.76 -8.27
C GLU A 563 5.66 22.89 -7.46
N ALA A 564 4.52 22.51 -8.05
CA ALA A 564 3.53 21.63 -7.44
C ALA A 564 3.77 20.13 -7.75
N TYR A 565 4.85 19.79 -8.44
CA TYR A 565 5.17 18.40 -8.76
C TYR A 565 5.85 17.71 -7.57
N GLY A 566 5.31 16.56 -7.14
CA GLY A 566 5.89 15.76 -6.05
C GLY A 566 5.60 16.27 -4.64
N VAL A 567 4.63 17.18 -4.46
CA VAL A 567 4.37 17.87 -3.17
C VAL A 567 3.07 17.46 -2.48
N ASP A 568 2.15 16.79 -3.19
CA ASP A 568 0.82 16.38 -2.70
C ASP A 568 0.40 15.05 -3.37
N GLU A 569 -0.70 14.46 -2.92
CA GLU A 569 -1.35 13.33 -3.59
C GLU A 569 -1.84 13.76 -4.99
N ALA A 570 -1.60 12.92 -5.99
CA ALA A 570 -1.79 13.29 -7.39
C ALA A 570 -2.23 12.13 -8.28
N SER A 571 -2.75 12.46 -9.44
CA SER A 571 -2.96 11.50 -10.52
C SER A 571 -1.63 10.97 -11.07
N ILE A 572 -1.65 9.72 -11.57
CA ILE A 572 -0.50 9.09 -12.25
C ILE A 572 -0.34 9.50 -13.71
N PHE A 573 -1.03 10.55 -14.13
CA PHE A 573 -0.93 11.15 -15.46
C PHE A 573 -0.93 12.68 -15.33
N GLN A 574 -0.60 13.41 -16.40
CA GLN A 574 -0.51 14.86 -16.38
C GLN A 574 -1.62 15.54 -17.18
N ALA A 575 -2.00 14.98 -18.33
CA ALA A 575 -2.97 15.59 -19.22
C ALA A 575 -3.95 14.57 -19.79
N ASN A 576 -5.19 15.01 -19.97
CA ASN A 576 -6.20 14.24 -20.69
C ASN A 576 -5.69 13.84 -22.08
N GLY A 577 -5.64 12.54 -22.35
CA GLY A 577 -5.06 11.97 -23.56
C GLY A 577 -3.76 11.20 -23.32
N ASP A 578 -3.14 11.36 -22.14
CA ASP A 578 -2.05 10.48 -21.70
C ASP A 578 -2.57 9.02 -21.65
N PRO A 579 -1.85 8.06 -22.25
CA PRO A 579 -2.30 6.67 -22.39
C PRO A 579 -2.02 5.84 -21.12
N VAL A 580 -2.36 6.36 -19.94
CA VAL A 580 -2.03 5.73 -18.66
C VAL A 580 -3.29 5.19 -17.97
N THR A 581 -3.16 4.05 -17.33
CA THR A 581 -4.18 3.41 -16.48
C THR A 581 -3.69 3.32 -15.03
N ASP A 582 -4.60 3.39 -14.05
CA ASP A 582 -4.27 3.24 -12.62
C ASP A 582 -4.71 1.86 -12.08
N GLN A 583 -3.75 1.04 -11.65
CA GLN A 583 -3.91 -0.31 -11.09
C GLN A 583 -4.01 -0.31 -9.56
N LEU A 584 -4.07 0.85 -8.90
CA LEU A 584 -4.26 0.95 -7.45
C LEU A 584 -5.66 1.47 -7.10
N TYR A 585 -6.09 2.57 -7.70
CA TYR A 585 -7.35 3.23 -7.32
C TYR A 585 -8.50 3.03 -8.31
N GLY A 586 -8.21 2.62 -9.55
CA GLY A 586 -9.20 2.54 -10.64
C GLY A 586 -9.44 1.13 -11.16
N THR A 587 -8.54 0.65 -12.02
CA THR A 587 -8.71 -0.55 -12.86
C THR A 587 -9.16 -1.80 -12.09
N PRO A 588 -8.58 -2.16 -10.92
CA PRO A 588 -8.97 -3.37 -10.20
C PRO A 588 -10.39 -3.30 -9.65
N PHE A 589 -10.82 -2.12 -9.18
CA PHE A 589 -12.17 -1.92 -8.64
C PHE A 589 -13.22 -1.98 -9.76
N ALA A 590 -12.93 -1.39 -10.92
CA ALA A 590 -13.79 -1.54 -12.09
C ALA A 590 -13.87 -3.00 -12.53
N ALA A 591 -12.72 -3.69 -12.64
CA ALA A 591 -12.67 -5.11 -13.01
C ALA A 591 -13.45 -5.99 -12.04
N TRP A 592 -13.41 -5.70 -10.74
CA TRP A 592 -14.18 -6.41 -9.72
C TRP A 592 -15.69 -6.16 -9.85
N ALA A 593 -16.11 -4.91 -10.03
CA ALA A 593 -17.52 -4.56 -10.05
C ALA A 593 -18.25 -4.96 -11.34
N LEU A 594 -17.60 -4.88 -12.51
CA LEU A 594 -18.27 -5.06 -13.81
C LEU A 594 -18.94 -6.45 -13.99
N PRO A 595 -18.30 -7.60 -13.65
CA PRO A 595 -18.96 -8.90 -13.69
C PRO A 595 -20.20 -8.97 -12.80
N ILE A 596 -20.13 -8.35 -11.61
CA ILE A 596 -21.23 -8.30 -10.64
C ILE A 596 -22.39 -7.46 -11.19
N VAL A 597 -22.08 -6.30 -11.77
CA VAL A 597 -23.08 -5.43 -12.40
C VAL A 597 -23.77 -6.16 -13.55
N HIS A 598 -23.02 -6.87 -14.40
CA HIS A 598 -23.60 -7.67 -15.47
C HIS A 598 -24.54 -8.75 -14.93
N GLN A 599 -24.13 -9.50 -13.90
CA GLN A 599 -24.96 -10.54 -13.27
C GLN A 599 -26.29 -9.97 -12.74
N ILE A 600 -26.28 -8.76 -12.18
CA ILE A 600 -27.46 -8.14 -11.55
C ILE A 600 -28.40 -7.50 -12.57
N THR A 601 -27.83 -6.87 -13.61
CA THR A 601 -28.58 -6.06 -14.59
C THR A 601 -28.96 -6.83 -15.85
N GLY A 602 -28.14 -7.80 -16.27
CA GLY A 602 -28.25 -8.50 -17.55
C GLY A 602 -27.80 -7.66 -18.75
N GLU A 603 -27.32 -6.43 -18.55
CA GLU A 603 -26.96 -5.53 -19.65
C GLU A 603 -25.61 -5.95 -20.28
N PRO A 604 -25.52 -6.11 -21.61
CA PRO A 604 -24.37 -6.73 -22.28
C PRO A 604 -23.11 -5.87 -22.25
N ILE A 605 -23.24 -4.54 -22.17
CA ILE A 605 -22.09 -3.62 -22.11
C ILE A 605 -21.19 -3.90 -20.90
N PHE A 606 -21.74 -4.34 -19.77
CA PHE A 606 -20.93 -4.66 -18.59
C PHE A 606 -20.12 -5.94 -18.76
N ALA A 607 -20.64 -6.94 -19.48
CA ALA A 607 -19.88 -8.14 -19.83
C ALA A 607 -18.71 -7.79 -20.77
N GLU A 608 -18.97 -6.97 -21.79
CA GLU A 608 -17.94 -6.50 -22.72
C GLU A 608 -16.82 -5.72 -22.00
N LEU A 609 -17.19 -4.80 -21.10
CA LEU A 609 -16.23 -4.04 -20.31
C LEU A 609 -15.46 -4.94 -19.34
N ALA A 610 -16.12 -5.90 -18.67
CA ALA A 610 -15.49 -6.86 -17.77
C ALA A 610 -14.44 -7.71 -18.49
N GLU A 611 -14.80 -8.30 -19.64
CA GLU A 611 -13.87 -9.09 -20.45
C GLU A 611 -12.70 -8.25 -20.94
N GLY A 612 -12.96 -7.02 -21.43
CA GLY A 612 -11.92 -6.13 -21.91
C GLY A 612 -10.88 -5.78 -20.84
N VAL A 613 -11.33 -5.42 -19.63
CA VAL A 613 -10.42 -5.05 -18.53
C VAL A 613 -9.71 -6.25 -17.91
N LEU A 614 -10.35 -7.42 -17.82
CA LEU A 614 -9.69 -8.65 -17.35
C LEU A 614 -8.68 -9.18 -18.37
N ASP A 615 -9.01 -9.13 -19.66
CA ASP A 615 -8.05 -9.43 -20.74
C ASP A 615 -6.85 -8.50 -20.63
N TYR A 616 -7.08 -7.20 -20.42
CA TYR A 616 -6.03 -6.19 -20.22
C TYR A 616 -5.13 -6.50 -19.03
N LEU A 617 -5.69 -6.65 -17.83
CA LEU A 617 -4.95 -6.98 -16.59
C LEU A 617 -4.14 -8.27 -16.76
N SER A 618 -4.69 -9.27 -17.44
CA SER A 618 -3.96 -10.51 -17.71
C SER A 618 -2.75 -10.32 -18.61
N ARG A 619 -2.81 -9.38 -19.57
CA ARG A 619 -1.75 -9.10 -20.54
C ARG A 619 -0.62 -8.29 -19.93
N ILE A 620 -0.92 -7.40 -18.97
CA ILE A 620 0.08 -6.53 -18.34
C ILE A 620 0.70 -7.14 -17.07
N GLN A 621 0.18 -8.26 -16.55
CA GLN A 621 0.76 -8.94 -15.38
C GLN A 621 2.23 -9.28 -15.60
N ILE A 622 3.10 -8.82 -14.69
CA ILE A 622 4.55 -8.93 -14.82
C ILE A 622 4.96 -10.41 -14.87
N ASP A 623 5.72 -10.79 -15.90
CA ASP A 623 6.21 -12.15 -16.16
C ASP A 623 7.73 -12.20 -16.31
N ASP A 624 8.42 -11.95 -15.20
CA ASP A 624 9.88 -12.04 -15.12
C ASP A 624 10.29 -12.98 -13.96
N PRO A 625 10.57 -14.27 -14.21
CA PRO A 625 10.96 -15.20 -13.15
C PRO A 625 12.24 -14.82 -12.39
N ALA A 626 13.08 -13.93 -12.93
CA ALA A 626 14.27 -13.42 -12.26
C ALA A 626 13.95 -12.27 -11.28
N ASP A 627 12.76 -11.68 -11.38
CA ASP A 627 12.30 -10.62 -10.48
C ASP A 627 11.49 -11.18 -9.31
N GLU A 628 12.18 -11.38 -8.18
CA GLU A 628 11.57 -11.85 -6.93
C GLU A 628 10.50 -10.90 -6.37
N GLN A 629 10.58 -9.59 -6.65
CA GLN A 629 9.64 -8.60 -6.11
C GLN A 629 8.38 -8.46 -6.96
N LEU A 630 8.50 -8.56 -8.29
CA LEU A 630 7.40 -8.22 -9.20
C LEU A 630 6.81 -9.40 -9.98
N HIS A 631 7.45 -10.58 -10.02
CA HIS A 631 6.90 -11.70 -10.78
C HIS A 631 5.51 -12.13 -10.30
N GLY A 632 4.50 -11.93 -11.15
CA GLY A 632 3.10 -12.28 -10.89
C GLY A 632 2.24 -11.12 -10.36
N THR A 633 2.77 -9.91 -10.24
CA THR A 633 2.04 -8.73 -9.74
C THR A 633 1.87 -7.63 -10.79
N TRP A 634 1.31 -6.50 -10.36
CA TRP A 634 1.14 -5.26 -11.14
C TRP A 634 1.65 -4.07 -10.34
N GLN A 635 2.37 -3.15 -11.00
CA GLN A 635 2.64 -1.83 -10.44
C GLN A 635 1.48 -0.87 -10.72
N ARG A 636 1.43 0.28 -10.02
CA ARG A 636 0.29 1.21 -10.08
C ARG A 636 0.01 1.76 -11.49
N ALA A 637 0.98 2.26 -12.23
CA ALA A 637 0.72 2.95 -13.49
C ALA A 637 1.23 2.16 -14.69
N PHE A 638 0.34 1.87 -15.63
CA PHE A 638 0.70 1.26 -16.91
C PHE A 638 0.33 2.16 -18.07
N ASP A 639 1.33 2.44 -18.91
CA ASP A 639 1.18 3.10 -20.19
C ASP A 639 0.89 2.04 -21.26
N PHE A 640 -0.35 2.02 -21.74
CA PHE A 640 -0.81 1.03 -22.72
C PHE A 640 -0.46 1.41 -24.17
N ASP A 641 0.10 2.59 -24.42
CA ASP A 641 0.68 2.94 -25.72
C ASP A 641 2.13 2.47 -25.82
N ALA A 642 2.97 2.84 -24.85
CA ALA A 642 4.37 2.39 -24.75
C ALA A 642 4.50 0.93 -24.31
N TRP A 643 3.42 0.35 -23.79
CA TRP A 643 3.33 -1.02 -23.29
C TRP A 643 4.34 -1.33 -22.17
N GLU A 644 4.43 -0.43 -21.21
CA GLU A 644 5.28 -0.61 -20.02
C GLU A 644 4.70 0.08 -18.78
N TYR A 645 5.12 -0.37 -17.60
CA TYR A 645 4.83 0.34 -16.35
C TYR A 645 5.54 1.70 -16.34
N PHE A 646 4.75 2.76 -16.45
CA PHE A 646 5.18 4.15 -16.53
C PHE A 646 4.00 5.09 -16.30
N GLY A 647 4.27 6.25 -15.69
CA GLY A 647 3.28 7.29 -15.40
C GLY A 647 3.94 8.54 -14.84
N SER A 648 3.13 9.54 -14.51
CA SER A 648 3.56 10.72 -13.77
C SER A 648 3.94 10.33 -12.33
N ASN A 649 5.18 10.63 -11.93
CA ASN A 649 5.70 10.36 -10.59
C ASN A 649 5.46 11.57 -9.63
N ALA A 650 4.28 12.18 -9.74
CA ALA A 650 3.91 13.40 -9.01
C ALA A 650 3.33 13.13 -7.61
N ASP A 651 2.83 11.92 -7.37
CA ASP A 651 2.17 11.52 -6.13
C ASP A 651 3.21 11.29 -5.03
N ILE A 652 3.06 11.97 -3.90
CA ILE A 652 4.01 11.91 -2.78
C ILE A 652 3.98 10.58 -2.01
N GLY A 653 2.90 9.80 -2.11
CA GLY A 653 2.71 8.56 -1.34
C GLY A 653 2.84 7.31 -2.19
N TRP A 654 2.08 7.25 -3.28
CA TRP A 654 1.86 6.04 -4.07
C TRP A 654 2.19 6.27 -5.54
N GLY A 655 3.43 6.64 -5.87
CA GLY A 655 3.82 6.87 -7.26
C GLY A 655 3.62 5.68 -8.22
N PRO A 656 3.89 5.85 -9.52
CA PRO A 656 3.54 4.91 -10.59
C PRO A 656 4.12 3.50 -10.43
N TYR A 657 5.17 3.31 -9.64
CA TYR A 657 5.90 2.04 -9.52
C TYR A 657 5.56 1.23 -8.26
N CYS A 658 4.71 1.75 -7.37
CA CYS A 658 4.33 1.03 -6.16
C CYS A 658 3.49 -0.22 -6.47
N VAL A 659 3.43 -1.13 -5.50
CA VAL A 659 2.60 -2.36 -5.52
C VAL A 659 1.96 -2.49 -4.14
N GLU A 660 0.66 -2.83 -4.08
CA GLU A 660 -0.03 -3.08 -2.82
C GLU A 660 -0.73 -4.45 -2.77
N THR A 661 -0.67 -5.14 -1.64
CA THR A 661 -1.34 -6.43 -1.44
C THR A 661 -2.87 -6.29 -1.51
N GLY A 662 -3.41 -5.32 -0.77
CA GLY A 662 -4.77 -4.77 -0.97
C GLY A 662 -4.78 -3.70 -2.06
N TRP A 663 -5.97 -3.19 -2.39
CA TRP A 663 -6.24 -2.11 -3.37
C TRP A 663 -5.86 -2.40 -4.83
N SER A 664 -4.72 -3.06 -5.08
CA SER A 664 -4.23 -3.45 -6.40
C SER A 664 -4.31 -4.96 -6.63
N VAL A 665 -3.49 -5.77 -5.93
CA VAL A 665 -3.34 -7.20 -6.21
C VAL A 665 -4.59 -7.99 -5.81
N ALA A 666 -5.01 -7.93 -4.55
CA ALA A 666 -6.15 -8.70 -4.08
C ALA A 666 -7.46 -8.38 -4.85
N PRO A 667 -7.84 -7.11 -5.08
CA PRO A 667 -9.02 -6.80 -5.90
C PRO A 667 -8.94 -7.32 -7.34
N THR A 668 -7.76 -7.29 -7.97
CA THR A 668 -7.55 -7.87 -9.32
C THR A 668 -7.79 -9.38 -9.31
N LEU A 669 -7.31 -10.08 -8.28
CA LEU A 669 -7.53 -11.52 -8.12
C LEU A 669 -9.01 -11.83 -7.86
N ILE A 670 -9.65 -11.08 -6.97
CA ILE A 670 -11.08 -11.20 -6.67
C ILE A 670 -11.90 -11.01 -7.95
N ALA A 671 -11.59 -9.99 -8.78
CA ALA A 671 -12.26 -9.74 -10.05
C ALA A 671 -12.24 -10.96 -10.98
N ALA A 672 -11.07 -11.55 -11.18
CA ALA A 672 -10.91 -12.71 -12.04
C ALA A 672 -11.62 -13.96 -11.48
N MET A 673 -11.54 -14.21 -10.17
CA MET A 673 -12.23 -15.34 -9.54
C MET A 673 -13.74 -15.15 -9.54
N GLN A 674 -14.23 -13.92 -9.35
CA GLN A 674 -15.64 -13.57 -9.46
C GLN A 674 -16.18 -13.84 -10.86
N TYR A 675 -15.42 -13.52 -11.90
CA TYR A 675 -15.77 -13.88 -13.28
C TYR A 675 -15.78 -15.40 -13.52
N LEU A 676 -14.75 -16.11 -13.03
CA LEU A 676 -14.62 -17.56 -13.23
C LEU A 676 -15.68 -18.38 -12.50
N GLN A 677 -16.12 -17.94 -11.32
CA GLN A 677 -17.07 -18.66 -10.49
C GLN A 677 -18.53 -18.22 -10.72
N ALA A 678 -18.75 -16.96 -11.13
CA ALA A 678 -20.07 -16.36 -11.34
C ALA A 678 -21.02 -16.45 -10.11
N GLU A 679 -20.46 -16.51 -8.90
CA GLU A 679 -21.22 -16.59 -7.65
C GLU A 679 -21.90 -15.25 -7.32
N PRO A 680 -23.14 -15.23 -6.79
CA PRO A 680 -23.78 -13.99 -6.36
C PRO A 680 -22.95 -13.25 -5.31
N PHE A 681 -22.63 -11.99 -5.56
CA PHE A 681 -21.87 -11.16 -4.61
C PHE A 681 -22.75 -10.66 -3.45
N PHE A 682 -23.89 -10.04 -3.75
CA PHE A 682 -24.83 -9.58 -2.73
C PHE A 682 -25.74 -10.73 -2.28
N PRO A 683 -25.89 -10.95 -0.97
CA PRO A 683 -26.78 -11.98 -0.46
C PRO A 683 -28.24 -11.61 -0.73
N ALA A 684 -29.08 -12.61 -1.02
CA ALA A 684 -30.51 -12.40 -1.10
C ALA A 684 -31.03 -11.90 0.25
N ALA A 685 -31.87 -10.85 0.24
CA ALA A 685 -32.42 -10.29 1.46
C ALA A 685 -33.14 -11.38 2.27
N GLN A 686 -32.66 -11.64 3.49
CA GLN A 686 -33.33 -12.59 4.37
C GLN A 686 -34.71 -12.04 4.73
N THR A 687 -35.77 -12.73 4.29
CA THR A 687 -37.10 -12.52 4.86
C THR A 687 -37.07 -13.03 6.29
N VAL A 688 -37.50 -12.20 7.24
CA VAL A 688 -37.66 -12.57 8.65
C VAL A 688 -38.41 -13.92 8.74
N GLY A 689 -37.70 -15.00 9.12
CA GLY A 689 -38.27 -16.33 9.33
C GLY A 689 -37.91 -17.48 8.37
N ALA A 690 -36.92 -17.36 7.48
CA ALA A 690 -36.46 -18.48 6.64
C ALA A 690 -35.40 -19.37 7.35
N PRO A 691 -35.45 -20.71 7.24
CA PRO A 691 -34.52 -21.61 7.92
C PRO A 691 -33.13 -21.65 7.27
N THR A 692 -32.09 -21.76 8.09
CA THR A 692 -30.67 -21.76 7.72
C THR A 692 -30.09 -23.18 7.57
N ASN A 693 -29.04 -23.31 6.74
CA ASN A 693 -28.31 -24.54 6.44
C ASN A 693 -27.62 -25.13 7.70
N PRO A 694 -27.58 -26.46 7.95
CA PRO A 694 -27.47 -26.99 9.31
C PRO A 694 -26.07 -27.53 9.68
N SER A 695 -25.04 -26.69 9.78
CA SER A 695 -23.74 -27.16 10.32
C SER A 695 -23.12 -26.36 11.48
N VAL A 696 -23.69 -25.22 11.85
CA VAL A 696 -23.58 -24.54 13.17
C VAL A 696 -24.84 -23.69 13.23
N ALA A 697 -25.65 -23.73 14.30
CA ALA A 697 -26.85 -22.90 14.36
C ALA A 697 -26.43 -21.42 14.20
N PRO A 698 -26.71 -20.74 13.08
CA PRO A 698 -26.27 -19.37 12.93
C PRO A 698 -27.04 -18.53 13.94
N ALA A 699 -26.35 -17.60 14.60
CA ALA A 699 -27.00 -16.59 15.41
C ALA A 699 -28.07 -15.91 14.55
N ASP A 700 -29.28 -15.75 15.10
CA ASP A 700 -30.35 -15.01 14.45
C ASP A 700 -29.83 -13.59 14.10
N PRO A 701 -29.69 -13.22 12.81
CA PRO A 701 -29.10 -11.95 12.43
C PRO A 701 -29.81 -10.75 13.07
N ALA A 702 -31.13 -10.83 13.29
CA ALA A 702 -31.90 -9.79 13.96
C ALA A 702 -31.49 -9.65 15.44
N ALA A 703 -31.24 -10.76 16.13
CA ALA A 703 -30.74 -10.74 17.51
C ALA A 703 -29.33 -10.13 17.60
N VAL A 704 -28.47 -10.40 16.60
CA VAL A 704 -27.12 -9.80 16.55
C VAL A 704 -27.20 -8.29 16.32
N VAL A 705 -28.03 -7.82 15.39
CA VAL A 705 -28.29 -6.38 15.18
C VAL A 705 -28.76 -5.72 16.47
N ALA A 706 -29.74 -6.31 17.16
CA ALA A 706 -30.25 -5.77 18.42
C ALA A 706 -29.16 -5.72 19.50
N SER A 707 -28.33 -6.76 19.62
CA SER A 707 -27.20 -6.81 20.55
C SER A 707 -26.20 -5.70 20.26
N VAL A 708 -25.73 -5.58 19.01
CA VAL A 708 -24.77 -4.54 18.61
C VAL A 708 -25.33 -3.15 18.88
N ARG A 709 -26.58 -2.86 18.49
CA ARG A 709 -27.22 -1.56 18.78
C ARG A 709 -27.32 -1.28 20.28
N SER A 710 -27.59 -2.30 21.09
CA SER A 710 -27.61 -2.18 22.55
C SER A 710 -26.24 -1.82 23.11
N GLU A 711 -25.15 -2.32 22.53
CA GLU A 711 -23.79 -1.91 22.92
C GLU A 711 -23.60 -0.41 22.74
N PHE A 712 -23.91 0.12 21.55
CA PHE A 712 -23.83 1.57 21.28
C PHE A 712 -24.77 2.39 22.17
N ALA A 713 -26.02 1.94 22.38
CA ALA A 713 -26.99 2.61 23.23
C ALA A 713 -26.50 2.71 24.68
N SER A 714 -25.89 1.63 25.21
CA SER A 714 -25.33 1.62 26.56
C SER A 714 -24.18 2.62 26.73
N ILE A 715 -23.37 2.82 25.68
CA ILE A 715 -22.27 3.81 25.69
C ILE A 715 -22.84 5.22 25.70
N LEU A 716 -23.83 5.49 24.84
CA LEU A 716 -24.50 6.79 24.77
C LEU A 716 -25.20 7.14 26.10
N ALA A 717 -25.85 6.15 26.73
CA ALA A 717 -26.49 6.29 28.03
C ALA A 717 -25.51 6.34 29.21
N ARG A 718 -24.20 6.16 28.96
CA ARG A 718 -23.13 6.07 29.98
C ARG A 718 -23.43 5.01 31.03
N GLU A 719 -23.98 3.88 30.61
CA GLU A 719 -24.27 2.76 31.50
C GLU A 719 -22.96 2.20 32.06
N PRO A 720 -22.90 1.93 33.37
CA PRO A 720 -21.72 1.36 34.00
C PRO A 720 -21.47 -0.05 33.46
N ALA A 721 -20.21 -0.33 33.13
CA ALA A 721 -19.78 -1.65 32.70
C ALA A 721 -18.39 -1.95 33.28
N GLU A 722 -18.35 -2.76 34.33
CA GLU A 722 -17.08 -3.18 34.91
C GLU A 722 -16.34 -4.13 33.94
N PRO A 723 -15.08 -3.83 33.59
CA PRO A 723 -14.24 -4.73 32.83
C PRO A 723 -13.69 -5.84 33.73
N SER A 724 -13.39 -6.96 33.11
CA SER A 724 -12.58 -8.03 33.69
C SER A 724 -11.39 -8.29 32.77
N PHE A 725 -10.28 -8.70 33.36
CA PHE A 725 -9.02 -8.91 32.65
C PHE A 725 -8.49 -10.30 32.96
N HIS A 726 -8.11 -11.03 31.92
CA HIS A 726 -7.66 -12.42 32.03
C HIS A 726 -6.54 -12.72 31.06
N ARG A 727 -5.58 -13.55 31.49
CA ARG A 727 -4.54 -14.09 30.62
C ARG A 727 -5.12 -15.20 29.74
N ARG A 728 -4.89 -15.11 28.43
CA ARG A 728 -5.23 -16.14 27.45
C ARG A 728 -4.20 -17.27 27.46
N GLN A 729 -4.56 -18.39 26.81
CA GLN A 729 -3.63 -19.50 26.60
C GLN A 729 -2.40 -19.11 25.77
N ASP A 730 -2.55 -18.16 24.85
CA ASP A 730 -1.46 -17.62 24.03
C ASP A 730 -0.58 -16.60 24.79
N GLY A 731 -0.82 -16.38 26.09
CA GLY A 731 -0.05 -15.47 26.93
C GLY A 731 -0.52 -14.02 26.91
N ARG A 732 -1.39 -13.60 25.99
CA ARG A 732 -1.86 -12.22 25.90
C ARG A 732 -2.96 -11.92 26.91
N ILE A 733 -3.12 -10.64 27.25
CA ILE A 733 -4.19 -10.19 28.14
C ILE A 733 -5.43 -9.83 27.33
N SER A 734 -6.57 -10.37 27.75
CA SER A 734 -7.88 -10.04 27.20
C SER A 734 -8.71 -9.25 28.21
N ARG A 735 -9.42 -8.24 27.72
CA ARG A 735 -10.49 -7.55 28.45
C ARG A 735 -11.83 -8.14 28.03
N ARG A 736 -12.72 -8.37 29.00
CA ARG A 736 -14.15 -8.54 28.76
C ARG A 736 -14.93 -7.45 29.45
N GLN A 737 -15.72 -6.68 28.70
CA GLN A 737 -16.51 -5.56 29.22
C GLN A 737 -17.83 -5.47 28.47
N ALA A 738 -18.95 -5.40 29.20
CA ALA A 738 -20.31 -5.40 28.63
C ALA A 738 -20.54 -6.52 27.58
N GLY A 739 -19.99 -7.72 27.82
CA GLY A 739 -20.12 -8.88 26.92
C GLY A 739 -19.11 -8.93 25.77
N VAL A 740 -18.41 -7.84 25.48
CA VAL A 740 -17.45 -7.70 24.38
C VAL A 740 -16.05 -8.07 24.86
N GLN A 741 -15.33 -8.86 24.07
CA GLN A 741 -13.96 -9.25 24.34
C GLN A 741 -12.99 -8.51 23.42
N ALA A 742 -11.85 -8.08 23.96
CA ALA A 742 -10.79 -7.42 23.19
C ALA A 742 -9.40 -7.76 23.74
N ILE A 743 -8.39 -7.81 22.87
CA ILE A 743 -6.99 -8.03 23.28
C ILE A 743 -6.35 -6.70 23.66
N LEU A 744 -5.65 -6.68 24.79
CA LEU A 744 -4.95 -5.49 25.26
C LEU A 744 -3.51 -5.50 24.73
N GLY A 745 -3.31 -5.34 23.43
CA GLY A 745 -1.96 -5.29 22.83
C GLY A 745 -1.16 -6.59 22.87
N ASP A 746 0.15 -6.49 22.61
CA ASP A 746 1.00 -7.64 22.28
C ASP A 746 1.81 -8.22 23.43
N LEU A 747 1.67 -7.65 24.64
CA LEU A 747 2.43 -8.10 25.82
C LEU A 747 2.16 -9.59 26.10
N GLN A 748 3.25 -10.33 26.26
CA GLN A 748 3.23 -11.74 26.68
C GLN A 748 3.35 -11.81 28.21
N ALA A 749 2.26 -12.21 28.87
CA ALA A 749 2.23 -12.38 30.31
C ALA A 749 2.67 -13.79 30.73
N ALA A 750 3.37 -13.88 31.86
CA ALA A 750 3.67 -15.13 32.55
C ALA A 750 2.61 -15.50 33.61
N GLY A 751 1.83 -14.53 34.08
CA GLY A 751 0.87 -14.67 35.17
C GLY A 751 -0.46 -13.97 34.92
N GLU A 752 -1.42 -14.11 35.84
CA GLU A 752 -2.71 -13.43 35.73
C GLU A 752 -2.57 -11.92 36.00
N PRO A 753 -3.35 -11.07 35.32
CA PRO A 753 -3.31 -9.64 35.56
C PRO A 753 -4.00 -9.30 36.90
N ALA A 754 -3.37 -8.44 37.68
CA ALA A 754 -3.95 -7.78 38.84
C ALA A 754 -4.36 -6.35 38.46
N TRP A 755 -5.52 -5.88 38.92
CA TRP A 755 -6.01 -4.56 38.54
C TRP A 755 -6.83 -3.93 39.66
N ALA A 756 -6.90 -2.60 39.65
CA ALA A 756 -7.72 -1.83 40.56
C ALA A 756 -8.30 -0.59 39.85
N ARG A 757 -9.48 -0.17 40.29
CA ARG A 757 -10.09 1.07 39.81
C ARG A 757 -9.45 2.26 40.50
N ASN A 758 -9.04 3.25 39.70
CA ASN A 758 -8.50 4.52 40.15
C ASN A 758 -9.59 5.60 39.99
N ASP A 759 -10.47 5.71 40.99
CA ASP A 759 -11.68 6.54 40.93
C ASP A 759 -11.42 8.04 40.66
N PRO A 760 -10.43 8.70 41.27
CA PRO A 760 -10.14 10.12 41.01
C PRO A 760 -9.86 10.43 39.53
N TRP A 761 -9.47 9.40 38.79
CA TRP A 761 -8.92 9.50 37.45
C TRP A 761 -9.75 8.79 36.38
N ASN A 762 -10.81 8.08 36.78
CA ASN A 762 -11.70 7.31 35.91
C ASN A 762 -10.99 6.29 35.01
N SER A 763 -10.03 5.56 35.59
CA SER A 763 -9.27 4.53 34.88
C SER A 763 -9.20 3.22 35.67
N TYR A 764 -9.12 2.10 34.95
CA TYR A 764 -8.67 0.82 35.53
C TYR A 764 -7.18 0.68 35.29
N GLU A 765 -6.42 0.46 36.36
CA GLU A 765 -4.97 0.28 36.31
C GLU A 765 -4.65 -1.20 36.36
N ILE A 766 -3.97 -1.70 35.34
CA ILE A 766 -3.77 -3.12 35.08
C ILE A 766 -2.28 -3.44 35.13
N TYR A 767 -1.94 -4.44 35.93
CA TYR A 767 -0.57 -4.84 36.23
C TYR A 767 -0.41 -6.33 35.97
N VAL A 768 0.70 -6.75 35.37
CA VAL A 768 0.97 -8.16 35.12
C VAL A 768 2.46 -8.47 35.14
N ARG A 769 2.81 -9.69 35.52
CA ARG A 769 4.16 -10.21 35.36
C ARG A 769 4.37 -10.65 33.91
N GLY A 770 5.30 -10.02 33.21
CA GLY A 770 5.68 -10.39 31.85
C GLY A 770 6.45 -11.72 31.79
N THR A 771 6.61 -12.29 30.60
CA THR A 771 7.50 -13.45 30.38
C THR A 771 8.97 -13.15 30.61
N ASP A 772 9.34 -11.88 30.63
CA ASP A 772 10.63 -11.36 31.08
C ASP A 772 10.77 -11.31 32.61
N ASN A 773 9.77 -11.78 33.36
CA ASN A 773 9.65 -11.71 34.82
C ASN A 773 9.64 -10.30 35.41
N HIS A 774 9.40 -9.26 34.62
CA HIS A 774 9.26 -7.90 35.14
C HIS A 774 7.78 -7.52 35.30
N LEU A 775 7.51 -6.48 36.09
CA LEU A 775 6.16 -5.93 36.20
C LEU A 775 5.88 -5.04 35.00
N HIS A 776 4.74 -5.24 34.35
CA HIS A 776 4.25 -4.39 33.27
C HIS A 776 2.92 -3.75 33.68
N HIS A 777 2.71 -2.50 33.26
CA HIS A 777 1.54 -1.70 33.57
C HIS A 777 0.89 -1.15 32.28
N THR A 778 -0.43 -1.15 32.26
CA THR A 778 -1.28 -0.40 31.31
C THR A 778 -2.55 0.08 32.01
N TYR A 779 -3.36 0.87 31.32
CA TYR A 779 -4.61 1.38 31.84
C TYR A 779 -5.76 1.28 30.82
N LEU A 780 -6.98 1.38 31.33
CA LEU A 780 -8.21 1.60 30.57
C LEU A 780 -8.92 2.84 31.13
N ASP A 781 -8.79 3.99 30.46
CA ASP A 781 -9.47 5.25 30.81
C ASP A 781 -10.85 5.29 30.15
N ASP A 782 -11.87 5.69 30.90
CA ASP A 782 -13.26 5.68 30.42
C ASP A 782 -13.51 6.64 29.24
N ARG A 783 -12.65 7.65 29.05
CA ARG A 783 -12.79 8.68 28.01
C ARG A 783 -11.93 8.37 26.80
N VAL A 784 -10.63 8.13 27.01
CA VAL A 784 -9.66 8.00 25.92
C VAL A 784 -9.38 6.55 25.53
N GLY A 785 -9.85 5.58 26.33
CA GLY A 785 -9.70 4.16 26.05
C GLY A 785 -8.39 3.57 26.59
N GLN A 786 -7.91 2.54 25.90
CA GLN A 786 -6.79 1.73 26.35
C GLN A 786 -5.42 2.40 26.13
N GLY A 787 -4.52 2.27 27.10
CA GLY A 787 -3.11 2.65 26.99
C GLY A 787 -2.17 1.53 26.49
N ARG A 788 -0.90 1.90 26.26
CA ARG A 788 0.19 0.96 25.99
C ARG A 788 0.67 0.27 27.26
N TRP A 789 1.16 -0.95 27.08
CA TRP A 789 1.99 -1.62 28.08
C TRP A 789 3.37 -0.97 28.19
N HIS A 790 3.83 -0.82 29.42
CA HIS A 790 5.20 -0.41 29.72
C HIS A 790 5.73 -1.20 30.91
N GLN A 791 7.01 -1.54 30.87
CA GLN A 791 7.71 -2.14 32.01
C GLN A 791 7.86 -1.12 33.15
N LEU A 792 7.60 -1.55 34.38
CA LEU A 792 7.66 -0.74 35.58
C LEU A 792 8.88 -1.09 36.44
N GLY A 793 10.02 -0.48 36.09
CA GLY A 793 11.30 -0.69 36.78
C GLY A 793 11.96 -2.04 36.48
N ASP A 794 13.08 -2.31 37.15
CA ASP A 794 13.96 -3.46 36.85
C ASP A 794 13.86 -4.59 37.90
N LEU A 795 12.78 -4.60 38.69
CA LEU A 795 12.59 -5.60 39.73
C LEU A 795 12.07 -6.89 39.10
N GLU A 796 12.85 -7.97 39.21
CA GLU A 796 12.41 -9.31 38.81
C GLU A 796 11.44 -9.90 39.83
N LEU A 797 10.30 -10.40 39.34
CA LEU A 797 9.21 -10.96 40.13
C LEU A 797 9.34 -12.49 40.24
N ALA A 798 9.11 -13.00 41.44
CA ALA A 798 9.01 -14.44 41.71
C ALA A 798 7.56 -14.96 41.65
N ASP A 799 6.57 -14.07 41.69
CA ASP A 799 5.14 -14.40 41.73
C ASP A 799 4.32 -13.23 41.17
N ASP A 800 3.02 -13.42 40.97
CA ASP A 800 2.14 -12.44 40.34
C ASP A 800 1.89 -11.21 41.25
N PRO A 801 1.72 -10.00 40.67
CA PRO A 801 1.54 -8.77 41.44
C PRO A 801 0.18 -8.75 42.16
N VAL A 802 0.07 -7.91 43.19
CA VAL A 802 -1.17 -7.71 43.93
C VAL A 802 -1.39 -6.23 44.16
N VAL A 803 -2.62 -5.76 43.89
CA VAL A 803 -2.93 -4.34 43.90
C VAL A 803 -4.17 -4.02 44.73
N ALA A 804 -4.22 -2.83 45.31
CA ALA A 804 -5.40 -2.31 45.99
C ALA A 804 -5.49 -0.79 45.82
N PHE A 805 -6.69 -0.26 45.61
CA PHE A 805 -6.91 1.18 45.70
C PHE A 805 -6.93 1.63 47.16
N ASN A 806 -6.26 2.74 47.46
CA ASN A 806 -6.20 3.37 48.76
C ASN A 806 -6.90 4.74 48.70
N PRO A 807 -8.19 4.82 49.08
CA PRO A 807 -8.95 6.07 49.07
C PRO A 807 -8.35 7.17 49.96
N GLY A 808 -7.59 6.80 51.00
CA GLY A 808 -6.96 7.78 51.88
C GLY A 808 -5.76 8.51 51.27
N ALA A 809 -5.19 7.95 50.20
CA ALA A 809 -4.02 8.50 49.50
C ALA A 809 -4.28 8.83 48.03
N ASP A 810 -5.50 8.61 47.53
CA ASP A 810 -5.87 8.69 46.11
C ASP A 810 -4.86 7.94 45.21
N ALA A 811 -4.47 6.73 45.64
CA ALA A 811 -3.38 5.99 45.04
C ALA A 811 -3.70 4.50 44.86
N ILE A 812 -3.13 3.91 43.81
CA ILE A 812 -3.08 2.45 43.67
C ILE A 812 -1.81 1.95 44.38
N GLU A 813 -2.00 1.06 45.33
CA GLU A 813 -0.91 0.37 46.02
C GLU A 813 -0.56 -0.91 45.29
N VAL A 814 0.69 -1.04 44.87
CA VAL A 814 1.20 -2.19 44.12
C VAL A 814 2.20 -2.93 44.99
N TYR A 815 2.00 -4.23 45.15
CA TYR A 815 2.87 -5.12 45.90
C TYR A 815 3.30 -6.28 45.04
N VAL A 816 4.59 -6.62 45.12
CA VAL A 816 5.17 -7.73 44.37
C VAL A 816 6.07 -8.57 45.26
N LEU A 817 6.09 -9.88 45.04
CA LEU A 817 7.14 -10.74 45.55
C LEU A 817 8.29 -10.75 44.54
N ALA A 818 9.45 -10.23 44.91
CA ALA A 818 10.62 -10.22 44.04
C ALA A 818 11.41 -11.52 44.10
N ALA A 819 12.33 -11.70 43.15
CA ALA A 819 13.25 -12.84 43.08
C ALA A 819 14.11 -13.02 44.34
N ASP A 820 14.36 -11.93 45.08
CA ASP A 820 15.03 -11.95 46.40
C ASP A 820 14.15 -12.52 47.53
N ARG A 821 12.91 -12.94 47.23
CA ARG A 821 11.89 -13.46 48.14
C ARG A 821 11.37 -12.43 49.14
N ARG A 822 11.56 -11.14 48.90
CA ARG A 822 10.99 -10.05 49.71
C ARG A 822 9.77 -9.46 49.01
N ILE A 823 8.85 -8.94 49.81
CA ILE A 823 7.73 -8.15 49.29
C ILE A 823 8.23 -6.73 49.08
N HIS A 824 8.05 -6.19 47.88
CA HIS A 824 8.33 -4.80 47.54
C HIS A 824 7.03 -4.05 47.25
N HIS A 825 7.06 -2.74 47.44
CA HIS A 825 5.92 -1.85 47.32
C HIS A 825 6.26 -0.63 46.46
N CYS A 826 5.30 -0.21 45.64
CA CYS A 826 5.25 1.14 45.07
C CYS A 826 3.79 1.65 45.05
N SER A 827 3.63 2.96 44.95
CA SER A 827 2.31 3.60 44.80
C SER A 827 2.23 4.32 43.46
N MET A 828 1.09 4.19 42.77
CA MET A 828 0.73 5.05 41.64
C MET A 828 -0.07 6.24 42.16
N ILE A 829 0.40 7.46 41.88
CA ILE A 829 -0.20 8.72 42.35
C ILE A 829 -0.68 9.64 41.21
N ASP A 830 -0.39 9.28 39.95
CA ASP A 830 -0.74 10.06 38.75
C ASP A 830 -1.09 9.12 37.58
N VAL A 831 -2.13 9.46 36.81
CA VAL A 831 -2.56 8.80 35.56
C VAL A 831 -1.49 8.74 34.47
N ARG A 832 -0.47 9.59 34.50
CA ARG A 832 0.60 9.58 33.47
C ARG A 832 1.67 8.50 33.72
N GLY A 833 1.34 7.46 34.50
CA GLY A 833 2.26 6.36 34.81
C GLY A 833 3.27 6.69 35.93
N GLY A 834 3.01 7.74 36.72
CA GLY A 834 3.87 8.14 37.82
C GLY A 834 3.79 7.18 39.00
N HIS A 835 4.81 6.34 39.15
CA HIS A 835 4.98 5.43 40.28
C HIS A 835 6.09 5.92 41.21
N THR A 836 5.90 5.73 42.51
CA THR A 836 6.98 5.93 43.48
C THR A 836 8.09 4.89 43.27
N PRO A 837 9.34 5.17 43.69
CA PRO A 837 10.39 4.15 43.71
C PRO A 837 9.97 2.89 44.49
N TRP A 838 10.49 1.74 44.07
CA TRP A 838 10.31 0.46 44.76
C TRP A 838 10.97 0.47 46.14
N GLU A 839 10.25 -0.01 47.14
CA GLU A 839 10.74 -0.14 48.51
C GLU A 839 10.44 -1.52 49.11
N PRO A 840 11.40 -2.17 49.79
CA PRO A 840 11.15 -3.44 50.46
C PRO A 840 10.26 -3.23 51.69
N VAL A 841 9.22 -4.06 51.82
CA VAL A 841 8.31 -4.09 52.96
C VAL A 841 8.97 -4.90 54.08
N GLY A 842 9.81 -4.24 54.88
CA GLY A 842 10.53 -4.87 55.98
C GLY A 842 11.66 -5.81 55.52
N THR A 843 12.03 -6.78 56.36
CA THR A 843 13.24 -7.60 56.14
C THR A 843 12.99 -9.09 55.96
N LEU A 844 11.75 -9.56 56.13
CA LEU A 844 11.37 -10.97 56.04
C LEU A 844 11.33 -11.49 54.60
N HIS A 845 11.44 -12.81 54.46
CA HIS A 845 11.33 -13.52 53.18
C HIS A 845 10.06 -14.37 53.16
N PHE A 846 9.38 -14.41 52.00
CA PHE A 846 8.03 -14.96 51.85
C PHE A 846 7.97 -16.10 50.84
N THR A 847 6.90 -16.90 50.96
CA THR A 847 6.68 -18.06 50.10
C THR A 847 5.95 -17.74 48.79
N GLY A 848 5.07 -16.73 48.82
CA GLY A 848 4.25 -16.25 47.70
C GLY A 848 3.85 -14.79 47.91
N SER A 849 3.15 -14.23 46.92
CA SER A 849 2.65 -12.85 46.96
C SER A 849 1.69 -12.60 48.14
N PRO A 850 1.65 -11.37 48.70
CA PRO A 850 0.79 -11.05 49.84
C PRO A 850 -0.68 -10.95 49.44
N ALA A 851 -1.60 -11.31 50.33
CA ALA A 851 -2.97 -10.84 50.22
C ALA A 851 -3.06 -9.40 50.75
N VAL A 852 -3.79 -8.54 50.03
CA VAL A 852 -3.92 -7.11 50.31
C VAL A 852 -5.40 -6.74 50.46
N MET A 853 -5.72 -5.84 51.39
CA MET A 853 -7.05 -5.25 51.51
C MET A 853 -6.98 -3.82 52.05
N TYR A 854 -7.88 -2.95 51.62
CA TYR A 854 -8.11 -1.67 52.28
C TYR A 854 -8.96 -1.88 53.55
N ASP A 855 -8.49 -1.39 54.69
CA ASP A 855 -9.25 -1.38 55.95
C ASP A 855 -9.88 0.00 56.15
N GLU A 856 -11.19 0.08 55.90
CA GLU A 856 -11.97 1.30 56.07
C GLU A 856 -11.93 1.88 57.48
N LYS A 857 -11.83 1.04 58.52
CA LYS A 857 -11.82 1.51 59.92
C LYS A 857 -10.50 2.18 60.27
N LEU A 858 -9.41 1.69 59.71
CA LEU A 858 -8.08 2.26 59.92
C LEU A 858 -7.69 3.30 58.87
N GLY A 859 -8.43 3.38 57.77
CA GLY A 859 -8.08 4.21 56.62
C GLY A 859 -6.74 3.84 55.99
N THR A 860 -6.39 2.54 55.95
CA THR A 860 -5.09 2.10 55.42
C THR A 860 -5.13 0.70 54.81
N VAL A 861 -4.16 0.41 53.94
CA VAL A 861 -3.96 -0.90 53.31
C VAL A 861 -3.25 -1.87 54.26
N ARG A 862 -3.79 -3.08 54.37
CA ARG A 862 -3.25 -4.20 55.15
C ARG A 862 -2.71 -5.27 54.23
N LEU A 863 -1.69 -5.98 54.72
CA LEU A 863 -1.07 -7.09 54.04
C LEU A 863 -1.01 -8.31 54.96
N THR A 864 -1.20 -9.48 54.37
CA THR A 864 -0.95 -10.78 55.00
C THR A 864 -0.18 -11.69 54.07
N ALA A 865 0.83 -12.39 54.56
CA ALA A 865 1.64 -13.29 53.75
C ALA A 865 2.24 -14.42 54.60
N ASN A 866 2.58 -15.54 53.97
CA ASN A 866 3.25 -16.66 54.61
C ASN A 866 4.76 -16.51 54.46
N ASP A 867 5.47 -16.38 55.58
CA ASP A 867 6.93 -16.33 55.53
C ASP A 867 7.53 -17.69 55.16
N THR A 868 8.82 -17.69 54.83
CA THR A 868 9.58 -18.91 54.48
C THR A 868 9.73 -19.90 55.64
N ALA A 869 9.37 -19.52 56.87
CA ALA A 869 9.29 -20.42 58.02
C ALA A 869 7.88 -21.02 58.22
N GLY A 870 6.94 -20.73 57.32
CA GLY A 870 5.55 -21.22 57.38
C GLY A 870 4.68 -20.48 58.40
N GLN A 871 5.06 -19.27 58.82
CA GLN A 871 4.26 -18.45 59.74
C GLN A 871 3.42 -17.42 58.98
N ASP A 872 2.16 -17.29 59.38
CA ASP A 872 1.28 -16.22 58.91
C ASP A 872 1.75 -14.87 59.48
N ARG A 873 2.15 -13.97 58.59
CA ARG A 873 2.59 -12.60 58.91
C ARG A 873 1.55 -11.60 58.46
N ARG A 874 1.51 -10.47 59.15
CA ARG A 874 0.76 -9.28 58.71
C ARG A 874 1.48 -7.96 58.93
N THR A 875 1.14 -6.98 58.13
CA THR A 875 1.53 -5.58 58.32
C THR A 875 0.44 -4.66 57.78
N ARG A 876 0.62 -3.34 57.95
CA ARG A 876 -0.21 -2.30 57.34
C ARG A 876 0.65 -1.10 56.94
N LYS A 877 0.18 -0.38 55.93
CA LYS A 877 0.77 0.88 55.47
C LYS A 877 0.52 2.01 56.48
N VAL A 878 1.48 2.92 56.61
CA VAL A 878 1.41 4.16 57.40
C VAL A 878 2.19 5.24 56.64
N ASN A 879 1.48 6.19 56.03
CA ASN A 879 2.06 7.15 55.07
C ASN A 879 2.79 6.40 53.94
N ARG A 880 4.07 6.70 53.67
CA ARG A 880 4.87 6.00 52.65
C ARG A 880 5.36 4.62 53.10
N TRP A 881 5.40 4.34 54.40
CA TRP A 881 6.09 3.18 54.97
C TRP A 881 5.13 2.08 55.42
N HIS A 882 5.67 0.94 55.84
CA HIS A 882 4.91 -0.14 56.49
C HIS A 882 5.39 -0.36 57.92
N LEU A 883 4.49 -0.80 58.78
CA LEU A 883 4.89 -1.29 60.09
C LEU A 883 5.73 -2.58 59.93
N PRO A 884 6.56 -2.95 60.93
CA PRO A 884 7.21 -4.25 60.93
C PRO A 884 6.18 -5.39 60.85
N TRP A 885 6.53 -6.46 60.13
CA TRP A 885 5.71 -7.66 60.06
C TRP A 885 5.52 -8.29 61.45
N GLN A 886 4.30 -8.70 61.77
CA GLN A 886 3.91 -9.32 63.04
C GLN A 886 3.27 -10.70 62.81
N ASP A 887 3.35 -11.57 63.80
CA ASP A 887 2.60 -12.84 63.80
C ASP A 887 1.09 -12.60 63.77
N TYR A 888 0.39 -13.30 62.87
CA TYR A 888 -1.06 -13.22 62.74
C TYR A 888 -1.80 -13.75 63.98
N SER A 889 -1.22 -14.73 64.66
CA SER A 889 -1.80 -15.43 65.83
C SER A 889 -2.03 -14.54 67.07
N ARG A 890 -1.50 -13.31 67.09
CA ARG A 890 -1.64 -12.40 68.24
C ARG A 890 -2.83 -11.42 68.15
N TRP A 891 -3.81 -11.63 67.24
CA TRP A 891 -4.88 -10.64 66.96
C TRP A 891 -6.29 -10.99 67.38
N ILE A 892 -6.57 -12.22 67.80
CA ILE A 892 -7.91 -12.58 68.30
C ILE A 892 -8.19 -11.95 69.69
N THR A 893 -7.23 -11.20 70.25
CA THR A 893 -7.38 -10.50 71.54
C THR A 893 -6.79 -9.09 71.48
N SER A 894 -7.46 -8.12 70.84
CA SER A 894 -7.45 -6.69 71.25
C SER A 894 -8.45 -5.85 70.46
#